data_AF-A0AAU3UQF3-F1
#
_entry.id   AF-A0AAU3UQF3-F1
#
_cell.length_a   1.000
_cell.length_b   1.000
_cell.length_c   1.000
_cell.angle_alpha   90.00
_cell.angle_beta   90.00
_cell.angle_gamma   90.00
#
_symmetry.space_group_name_H-M   'P 1'
#
loop_
_entity.id
_entity.type
_entity.pdbx_description
1 polymer ?
#
loop_
_entity_poly.entity_id
_entity_poly.type
_entity_poly.pdbx_seq_one_letter_code
_entity_poly.pdbx_strand_id
1 'polypeptide(L)'
;MPTSGFASTRALRRWQVEELAEAIAAVAGRSLPGTMDVDTDFFDAGGTSIAAVELLGVLDRELDIRPDLDTVFFDARPRRLAHRWLADNPEAVAPQADLAQTLGSAVREAAMPAGTAENDPTGSWFATTAEGDEFDAAERSERPAQTGVPERLPANVRRIGGNAEAFVDTDDLAQMFADLGGADRLPLVGPVERVAPQRILLTGATGFLGSHLLLDLLRHSAAHVFCLVRADTDEDALKRLEEGLRRFSLPWSREVARRVTAVAGDLRSPRLGLDGQRWEELAAEVDSIVNAGAAVDFLRGYPSLRATNVLGPLTLAELAATGRPKPIHHVSSLAVFNGSRASLLAEDEPTANVAALPIGYDRSKWAAEAMLRRAGEHGLTVTVLRAGGIGAHPDTGAHNARDLNAGITAALMRFRTVPGFRYLNAAPVDWVSRVAAEIVCTPGAWGHTYHLTGAPTSLEQLVAETTVGGLGVRVQHWEQWCTDVVRTIREEPVPELESLAQVLQSPVARRQLAAMVTAPPASSARTDAFVAAQGLPAPATGLAARGKLLEVVAGVGTRADAEPYLRFNETLSGTVVSVDDTIEEPVTIPCDLRLALSVAGSAQAFAARTLDVRGELHCPALHPEPLTVEGTAIVRPHDGLPLRHETRHPIMHYRLALRDPDGGTWWMEGYKFAAARRQLVRQLGTQAVEIGRTGEPAAYRGAVSVPMHTYLPDQIDGIQIDPTLSERQQRLAKLLWLSWFGGQLGKSLLEPMLRVGTDLLDLRRALRKDNRR
;
A
#
# COMPACT_ATOMS: atom_id res chain seq x y z
N MET A 1 37.08 -35.21 -7.22
CA MET A 1 36.52 -36.48 -6.69
C MET A 1 35.09 -36.62 -7.22
N PRO A 2 34.56 -37.85 -7.37
CA PRO A 2 33.34 -38.09 -8.14
C PRO A 2 32.06 -37.62 -7.44
N THR A 3 31.04 -37.32 -8.24
CA THR A 3 29.69 -36.95 -7.82
C THR A 3 28.85 -38.17 -7.45
N SER A 4 28.41 -38.27 -6.20
CA SER A 4 27.39 -39.23 -5.76
C SER A 4 26.01 -38.58 -5.77
N GLY A 5 25.32 -38.60 -6.91
CA GLY A 5 23.94 -38.14 -6.99
C GLY A 5 22.97 -39.14 -6.35
N PHE A 6 22.41 -38.81 -5.19
CA PHE A 6 21.28 -39.56 -4.62
C PHE A 6 19.98 -39.22 -5.37
N ALA A 7 19.80 -39.83 -6.55
CA ALA A 7 18.50 -39.90 -7.19
C ALA A 7 17.60 -40.84 -6.37
N SER A 8 16.73 -40.27 -5.53
CA SER A 8 15.72 -41.06 -4.82
C SER A 8 14.62 -41.47 -5.80
N THR A 9 14.72 -42.68 -6.35
CA THR A 9 13.65 -43.29 -7.16
C THR A 9 12.50 -43.76 -6.27
N ARG A 10 11.81 -42.79 -5.65
CA ARG A 10 10.46 -42.99 -5.12
C ARG A 10 9.56 -43.37 -6.31
N ALA A 11 8.73 -44.38 -6.15
CA ALA A 11 7.79 -44.76 -7.20
C ALA A 11 6.68 -43.70 -7.28
N LEU A 12 6.64 -42.94 -8.37
CA LEU A 12 5.61 -41.93 -8.64
C LEU A 12 4.21 -42.53 -8.41
N ARG A 13 3.46 -41.95 -7.46
CA ARG A 13 2.09 -42.37 -7.20
C ARG A 13 1.24 -42.03 -8.41
N ARG A 14 0.49 -43.02 -8.90
CA ARG A 14 -0.50 -42.81 -9.96
C ARG A 14 -1.85 -42.43 -9.37
N TRP A 15 -2.57 -41.59 -10.09
CA TRP A 15 -3.81 -40.96 -9.64
C TRP A 15 -4.87 -40.96 -10.74
N GLN A 16 -6.15 -41.07 -10.35
CA GLN A 16 -7.25 -40.54 -11.16
C GLN A 16 -7.49 -39.06 -10.80
N VAL A 17 -8.11 -38.28 -11.69
CA VAL A 17 -8.31 -36.83 -11.47
C VAL A 17 -9.14 -36.58 -10.21
N GLU A 18 -10.25 -37.30 -10.06
CA GLU A 18 -11.14 -37.20 -8.90
C GLU A 18 -10.47 -37.65 -7.60
N GLU A 19 -9.70 -38.75 -7.60
CA GLU A 19 -8.92 -39.21 -6.44
C GLU A 19 -7.91 -38.14 -5.98
N LEU A 20 -7.22 -37.51 -6.94
CA LEU A 20 -6.27 -36.43 -6.66
C LEU A 20 -6.97 -35.15 -6.21
N ALA A 21 -8.14 -34.82 -6.78
CA ALA A 21 -8.94 -33.67 -6.37
C ALA A 21 -9.43 -33.81 -4.92
N GLU A 22 -9.95 -34.98 -4.55
CA GLU A 22 -10.35 -35.30 -3.17
C GLU A 22 -9.14 -35.26 -2.21
N ALA A 23 -7.99 -35.80 -2.62
CA ALA A 23 -6.77 -35.76 -1.82
C ALA A 23 -6.26 -34.32 -1.61
N ILE A 24 -6.27 -33.48 -2.65
CA ILE A 24 -5.90 -32.06 -2.54
C ILE A 24 -6.90 -31.30 -1.64
N ALA A 25 -8.21 -31.54 -1.79
CA ALA A 25 -9.24 -30.91 -0.95
C ALA A 25 -9.08 -31.29 0.53
N ALA A 26 -8.85 -32.58 0.82
CA ALA A 26 -8.62 -33.08 2.18
C ALA A 26 -7.32 -32.53 2.78
N VAL A 27 -6.26 -32.36 1.99
CA VAL A 27 -5.01 -31.74 2.43
C VAL A 27 -5.21 -30.24 2.72
N ALA A 28 -5.87 -29.51 1.83
CA ALA A 28 -6.09 -28.06 1.92
C ALA A 28 -7.06 -27.66 3.02
N GLY A 29 -8.11 -28.45 3.27
CA GLY A 29 -9.07 -28.25 4.37
C GLY A 29 -8.43 -28.20 5.76
N ARG A 30 -7.25 -28.81 5.95
CA ARG A 30 -6.51 -28.77 7.24
C ARG A 30 -5.89 -27.40 7.55
N SER A 31 -5.77 -26.53 6.55
CA SER A 31 -5.29 -25.14 6.68
C SER A 31 -6.43 -24.11 6.69
N LEU A 32 -7.69 -24.57 6.82
CA LEU A 32 -8.91 -23.76 6.69
C LEU A 32 -9.82 -23.89 7.94
N PRO A 33 -10.77 -22.96 8.16
CA PRO A 33 -11.69 -23.02 9.29
C PRO A 33 -12.76 -24.13 9.20
N GLY A 34 -12.80 -24.89 8.10
CA GLY A 34 -13.84 -25.89 7.83
C GLY A 34 -13.50 -26.81 6.66
N THR A 35 -14.38 -27.75 6.36
CA THR A 35 -14.22 -28.74 5.28
C THR A 35 -14.25 -28.08 3.91
N MET A 36 -13.28 -28.42 3.06
CA MET A 36 -13.16 -27.90 1.70
C MET A 36 -13.72 -28.90 0.68
N ASP A 37 -14.50 -28.38 -0.27
CA ASP A 37 -15.02 -29.12 -1.43
C ASP A 37 -14.06 -29.02 -2.65
N VAL A 38 -14.17 -29.96 -3.59
CA VAL A 38 -13.26 -30.12 -4.73
C VAL A 38 -13.42 -29.08 -5.86
N ASP A 39 -14.57 -28.39 -5.91
CA ASP A 39 -14.88 -27.30 -6.85
C ASP A 39 -14.80 -25.91 -6.20
N THR A 40 -14.65 -25.85 -4.88
CA THR A 40 -14.46 -24.62 -4.12
C THR A 40 -13.00 -24.16 -4.21
N ASP A 41 -12.76 -22.87 -4.46
CA ASP A 41 -11.42 -22.30 -4.47
C ASP A 41 -10.88 -22.15 -3.03
N PHE A 42 -9.63 -22.55 -2.79
CA PHE A 42 -8.98 -22.49 -1.47
C PHE A 42 -9.11 -21.11 -0.80
N PHE A 43 -8.95 -20.04 -1.57
CA PHE A 43 -9.02 -18.69 -1.06
C PHE A 43 -10.46 -18.25 -0.76
N ASP A 44 -11.45 -18.75 -1.50
CA ASP A 44 -12.86 -18.52 -1.18
C ASP A 44 -13.34 -19.34 0.02
N ALA A 45 -12.75 -20.51 0.27
CA ALA A 45 -12.93 -21.27 1.52
C ALA A 45 -12.26 -20.62 2.76
N GLY A 46 -11.66 -19.43 2.60
CA GLY A 46 -11.00 -18.66 3.67
C GLY A 46 -9.47 -18.69 3.65
N GLY A 47 -8.87 -19.35 2.65
CA GLY A 47 -7.44 -19.50 2.50
C GLY A 47 -6.68 -18.17 2.43
N THR A 48 -5.55 -18.13 3.11
CA THR A 48 -4.61 -16.99 3.03
C THR A 48 -3.48 -17.30 2.07
N SER A 49 -2.87 -16.25 1.55
CA SER A 49 -1.75 -16.34 0.61
C SER A 49 -0.49 -16.92 1.26
N ILE A 50 -0.37 -16.85 2.60
CA ILE A 50 0.63 -17.58 3.40
C ILE A 50 0.28 -19.07 3.46
N ALA A 51 -0.97 -19.39 3.80
CA ALA A 51 -1.44 -20.78 3.88
C ALA A 51 -1.39 -21.52 2.52
N ALA A 52 -1.42 -20.80 1.39
CA ALA A 52 -1.18 -21.36 0.05
C ALA A 52 0.30 -21.76 -0.18
N VAL A 53 1.25 -20.99 0.36
CA VAL A 53 2.68 -21.35 0.34
C VAL A 53 2.94 -22.55 1.25
N GLU A 54 2.28 -22.61 2.41
CA GLU A 54 2.34 -23.78 3.30
C GLU A 54 1.71 -25.01 2.65
N LEU A 55 0.54 -24.86 2.00
CA LEU A 55 -0.17 -25.91 1.26
C LEU A 55 0.74 -26.57 0.22
N LEU A 56 1.47 -25.81 -0.59
CA LEU A 56 2.45 -26.34 -1.55
C LEU A 56 3.49 -27.26 -0.89
N GLY A 57 4.04 -26.83 0.26
CA GLY A 57 4.98 -27.66 1.03
C GLY A 57 4.34 -28.92 1.63
N VAL A 58 3.02 -28.95 1.83
CA VAL A 58 2.28 -30.13 2.29
C VAL A 58 1.95 -31.07 1.13
N LEU A 59 1.52 -30.53 -0.02
CA LEU A 59 1.22 -31.27 -1.25
C LEU A 59 2.45 -32.07 -1.74
N ASP A 60 3.63 -31.45 -1.73
CA ASP A 60 4.90 -32.12 -2.04
C ASP A 60 5.18 -33.29 -1.06
N ARG A 61 5.12 -33.03 0.25
CA ARG A 61 5.47 -34.03 1.27
C ARG A 61 4.52 -35.22 1.34
N GLU A 62 3.22 -34.99 1.20
CA GLU A 62 2.17 -36.00 1.45
C GLU A 62 1.59 -36.63 0.18
N LEU A 63 1.44 -35.86 -0.91
CA LEU A 63 0.85 -36.35 -2.17
C LEU A 63 1.89 -36.63 -3.27
N ASP A 64 3.15 -36.24 -3.06
CA ASP A 64 4.25 -36.32 -4.05
C ASP A 64 4.00 -35.41 -5.29
N ILE A 65 3.08 -34.43 -5.19
CA ILE A 65 2.74 -33.50 -6.27
C ILE A 65 3.40 -32.13 -6.09
N ARG A 66 3.77 -31.50 -7.22
CA ARG A 66 4.45 -30.20 -7.24
C ARG A 66 3.82 -29.27 -8.29
N PRO A 67 2.57 -28.83 -8.11
CA PRO A 67 2.08 -27.68 -8.85
C PRO A 67 2.97 -26.47 -8.54
N ASP A 68 3.16 -25.58 -9.50
CA ASP A 68 3.94 -24.37 -9.28
C ASP A 68 3.16 -23.32 -8.46
N LEU A 69 3.88 -22.34 -7.93
CA LEU A 69 3.32 -21.29 -7.08
C LEU A 69 2.28 -20.43 -7.82
N ASP A 70 2.52 -20.15 -9.10
CA ASP A 70 1.66 -19.28 -9.89
C ASP A 70 0.36 -20.00 -10.26
N THR A 71 0.39 -21.32 -10.53
CA THR A 71 -0.79 -22.18 -10.73
C THR A 71 -1.69 -22.23 -9.48
N VAL A 72 -1.12 -22.40 -8.28
CA VAL A 72 -1.92 -22.40 -7.04
C VAL A 72 -2.53 -21.04 -6.74
N PHE A 73 -1.85 -19.94 -7.08
CA PHE A 73 -2.45 -18.60 -6.97
C PHE A 73 -3.46 -18.29 -8.10
N PHE A 74 -3.35 -18.94 -9.26
CA PHE A 74 -4.21 -18.68 -10.41
C PHE A 74 -5.63 -19.23 -10.24
N ASP A 75 -5.75 -20.51 -9.85
CA ASP A 75 -7.02 -21.21 -9.63
C ASP A 75 -6.81 -22.32 -8.60
N ALA A 76 -7.20 -22.07 -7.36
CA ALA A 76 -6.88 -22.94 -6.24
C ALA A 76 -7.94 -24.03 -5.98
N ARG A 77 -8.78 -24.33 -6.97
CA ARG A 77 -9.78 -25.40 -6.90
C ARG A 77 -9.12 -26.77 -7.01
N PRO A 78 -9.33 -27.71 -6.06
CA PRO A 78 -8.68 -29.01 -6.05
C PRO A 78 -8.80 -29.79 -7.36
N ARG A 79 -9.97 -29.78 -8.02
CA ARG A 79 -10.13 -30.44 -9.34
C ARG A 79 -9.34 -29.75 -10.46
N ARG A 80 -9.21 -28.42 -10.46
CA ARG A 80 -8.39 -27.68 -11.46
C ARG A 80 -6.89 -27.89 -11.23
N LEU A 81 -6.44 -27.93 -9.99
CA LEU A 81 -5.07 -28.28 -9.62
C LEU A 81 -4.72 -29.72 -10.04
N ALA A 82 -5.62 -30.69 -9.75
CA ALA A 82 -5.47 -32.07 -10.19
C ALA A 82 -5.38 -32.19 -11.73
N HIS A 83 -6.29 -31.54 -12.46
CA HIS A 83 -6.26 -31.53 -13.93
C HIS A 83 -4.98 -30.95 -14.52
N ARG A 84 -4.52 -29.77 -14.04
CA ARG A 84 -3.28 -29.15 -14.55
C ARG A 84 -2.07 -30.02 -14.26
N TRP A 85 -1.89 -30.44 -13.01
CA TRP A 85 -0.72 -31.23 -12.63
C TRP A 85 -0.65 -32.58 -13.37
N LEU A 86 -1.79 -33.26 -13.60
CA LEU A 86 -1.83 -34.50 -14.37
C LEU A 86 -1.65 -34.31 -15.89
N ALA A 87 -1.98 -33.13 -16.43
CA ALA A 87 -1.67 -32.79 -17.83
C ALA A 87 -0.16 -32.55 -18.03
N ASP A 88 0.52 -31.94 -17.06
CA ASP A 88 1.96 -31.69 -17.08
C ASP A 88 2.80 -32.93 -16.72
N ASN A 89 2.23 -33.91 -15.99
CA ASN A 89 2.91 -35.12 -15.49
C ASN A 89 2.18 -36.40 -15.96
N PRO A 90 2.11 -36.69 -17.27
CA PRO A 90 1.26 -37.76 -17.83
C PRO A 90 1.63 -39.17 -17.35
N GLU A 91 2.86 -39.41 -16.89
CA GLU A 91 3.29 -40.68 -16.30
C GLU A 91 2.67 -40.99 -14.92
N ALA A 92 2.18 -39.96 -14.23
CA ALA A 92 1.44 -40.05 -12.97
C ALA A 92 -0.08 -40.29 -13.18
N VAL A 93 -0.57 -40.28 -14.42
CA VAL A 93 -1.97 -40.65 -14.71
C VAL A 93 -2.16 -42.15 -14.50
N ALA A 94 -3.15 -42.52 -13.68
CA ALA A 94 -3.60 -43.90 -13.58
C ALA A 94 -4.27 -44.32 -14.88
N PRO A 95 -3.95 -45.51 -15.45
CA PRO A 95 -4.65 -46.01 -16.63
C PRO A 95 -6.14 -46.14 -16.29
N GLN A 96 -7.01 -45.52 -17.10
CA GLN A 96 -8.45 -45.67 -16.95
C GLN A 96 -8.82 -47.16 -17.03
N ALA A 97 -9.68 -47.61 -16.12
CA ALA A 97 -10.30 -48.91 -16.23
C ALA A 97 -11.21 -48.89 -17.48
N ASP A 98 -10.85 -49.68 -18.49
CA ASP A 98 -11.56 -49.72 -19.76
C ASP A 98 -13.01 -50.20 -19.55
N LEU A 99 -13.96 -49.27 -19.69
CA LEU A 99 -15.40 -49.55 -19.54
C LEU A 99 -15.89 -50.64 -20.50
N ALA A 100 -15.20 -50.87 -21.62
CA ALA A 100 -15.51 -51.94 -22.55
C ALA A 100 -15.28 -53.33 -21.94
N GLN A 101 -14.38 -53.50 -20.96
CA GLN A 101 -14.21 -54.77 -20.25
C GLN A 101 -15.35 -55.05 -19.27
N THR A 102 -15.82 -54.03 -18.54
CA THR A 102 -16.95 -54.18 -17.59
C THR A 102 -18.27 -54.44 -18.30
N LEU A 103 -18.49 -53.83 -19.47
CA LEU A 103 -19.64 -54.14 -20.33
C LEU A 103 -19.46 -55.49 -21.06
N GLY A 104 -18.23 -55.83 -21.44
CA GLY A 104 -17.89 -57.07 -22.15
C GLY A 104 -18.07 -58.35 -21.33
N SER A 105 -18.08 -58.28 -20.00
CA SER A 105 -18.44 -59.42 -19.14
C SER A 105 -19.96 -59.61 -19.06
N ALA A 106 -20.73 -58.54 -18.83
CA ALA A 106 -22.19 -58.59 -18.70
C ALA A 106 -22.91 -59.11 -19.96
N VAL A 107 -22.36 -58.85 -21.16
CA VAL A 107 -22.95 -59.31 -22.43
C VAL A 107 -22.67 -60.79 -22.72
N ARG A 108 -21.74 -61.45 -22.01
CA ARG A 108 -21.35 -62.85 -22.29
C ARG A 108 -22.22 -63.92 -21.65
N GLU A 109 -23.09 -63.59 -20.69
CA GLU A 109 -24.03 -64.55 -20.09
C GLU A 109 -25.39 -64.63 -20.80
N ALA A 110 -25.63 -63.81 -21.84
CA ALA A 110 -26.96 -63.64 -22.46
C ALA A 110 -26.98 -63.84 -23.99
N ALA A 111 -26.52 -64.99 -24.49
CA ALA A 111 -26.50 -65.26 -25.94
C ALA A 111 -26.71 -66.74 -26.34
N MET A 112 -27.97 -67.16 -26.56
CA MET A 112 -28.38 -68.30 -27.41
C MET A 112 -29.87 -68.16 -27.79
N PRO A 113 -30.30 -68.50 -29.03
CA PRO A 113 -29.61 -68.40 -30.32
C PRO A 113 -30.33 -67.45 -31.30
N ALA A 114 -29.66 -67.03 -32.37
CA ALA A 114 -30.24 -66.18 -33.43
C ALA A 114 -30.87 -66.98 -34.58
N GLY A 115 -31.82 -66.37 -35.29
CA GLY A 115 -32.44 -66.92 -36.51
C GLY A 115 -32.07 -66.14 -37.79
N THR A 116 -31.35 -66.81 -38.69
CA THR A 116 -31.39 -66.69 -40.17
C THR A 116 -31.50 -65.33 -40.88
N ALA A 117 -30.39 -64.95 -41.55
CA ALA A 117 -30.30 -64.43 -42.95
C ALA A 117 -30.98 -63.07 -43.32
N GLU A 118 -30.63 -62.35 -44.41
CA GLU A 118 -29.73 -62.65 -45.55
C GLU A 118 -28.99 -61.38 -46.08
N ASN A 119 -28.32 -61.46 -47.25
CA ASN A 119 -27.18 -60.59 -47.65
C ASN A 119 -27.41 -59.53 -48.76
N ASP A 120 -26.87 -58.32 -48.53
CA ASP A 120 -25.91 -57.57 -49.39
C ASP A 120 -26.40 -57.04 -50.80
N PRO A 121 -25.58 -56.49 -51.73
CA PRO A 121 -25.60 -55.03 -52.03
C PRO A 121 -25.71 -54.63 -53.52
N THR A 122 -25.68 -53.31 -53.85
CA THR A 122 -24.77 -52.68 -54.87
C THR A 122 -25.02 -51.18 -55.17
N GLY A 123 -23.93 -50.40 -55.30
CA GLY A 123 -23.52 -49.71 -56.55
C GLY A 123 -24.12 -48.36 -57.06
N SER A 124 -23.27 -47.32 -57.05
CA SER A 124 -23.05 -46.31 -58.13
C SER A 124 -24.09 -45.20 -58.45
N TRP A 125 -23.65 -43.95 -58.69
CA TRP A 125 -23.59 -43.28 -60.02
C TRP A 125 -23.06 -41.80 -59.97
N PHE A 126 -23.01 -41.11 -61.12
CA PHE A 126 -22.17 -39.93 -61.45
C PHE A 126 -22.83 -38.53 -61.32
N ALA A 127 -22.02 -37.48 -61.60
CA ALA A 127 -22.34 -36.04 -61.51
C ALA A 127 -22.88 -35.41 -62.84
N THR A 128 -22.70 -34.07 -63.01
CA THR A 128 -22.95 -33.20 -64.21
C THR A 128 -24.40 -32.67 -64.39
N THR A 129 -24.72 -31.47 -64.92
CA THR A 129 -23.97 -30.23 -65.36
C THR A 129 -24.93 -29.02 -65.52
N ALA A 130 -24.41 -27.85 -65.98
CA ALA A 130 -25.07 -26.79 -66.79
C ALA A 130 -25.90 -25.67 -66.09
N GLU A 131 -26.00 -24.43 -66.60
CA GLU A 131 -25.08 -23.54 -67.39
C GLU A 131 -25.68 -22.11 -67.58
N GLY A 132 -24.83 -21.09 -67.78
CA GLY A 132 -25.09 -19.73 -68.35
C GLY A 132 -26.09 -18.77 -67.66
N ASP A 133 -26.32 -17.52 -68.09
CA ASP A 133 -25.57 -16.49 -68.89
C ASP A 133 -26.48 -15.21 -68.94
N GLU A 134 -26.12 -13.95 -69.27
CA GLU A 134 -24.89 -13.23 -69.71
C GLU A 134 -25.04 -11.71 -69.34
N PHE A 135 -23.99 -10.87 -69.46
CA PHE A 135 -23.94 -9.47 -70.02
C PHE A 135 -22.78 -8.57 -69.50
N ASP A 136 -22.46 -7.50 -70.26
CA ASP A 136 -21.08 -7.03 -70.49
C ASP A 136 -20.77 -5.53 -70.17
N ALA A 137 -19.46 -5.25 -69.97
CA ALA A 137 -18.62 -4.02 -70.10
C ALA A 137 -19.13 -2.60 -69.67
N ALA A 138 -18.32 -1.55 -69.38
CA ALA A 138 -16.87 -1.25 -69.48
C ALA A 138 -16.51 -0.05 -68.51
N GLU A 139 -15.32 0.53 -68.32
CA GLU A 139 -13.90 0.30 -68.71
C GLU A 139 -12.93 1.14 -67.79
N ARG A 140 -11.61 0.92 -67.91
CA ARG A 140 -10.43 1.82 -67.64
C ARG A 140 -9.96 2.25 -66.22
N SER A 141 -8.62 2.12 -66.08
CA SER A 141 -7.65 2.87 -65.23
C SER A 141 -7.73 2.64 -63.69
N GLU A 142 -6.66 2.30 -62.96
CA GLU A 142 -5.27 1.92 -63.31
C GLU A 142 -4.62 1.09 -62.17
N ARG A 143 -3.59 0.28 -62.47
CA ARG A 143 -2.68 -0.39 -61.51
C ARG A 143 -1.29 -0.52 -62.16
N PRO A 144 -0.17 -0.45 -61.39
CA PRO A 144 0.45 -1.69 -60.86
C PRO A 144 1.12 -1.45 -59.46
N ALA A 145 1.83 -2.36 -58.79
CA ALA A 145 2.26 -3.73 -59.11
C ALA A 145 2.25 -4.63 -57.85
N GLN A 146 2.14 -5.94 -58.04
CA GLN A 146 2.62 -6.95 -57.08
C GLN A 146 3.85 -7.64 -57.71
N THR A 147 4.85 -8.01 -56.91
CA THR A 147 6.05 -8.70 -57.40
C THR A 147 6.54 -9.81 -56.49
N GLY A 148 6.53 -11.04 -57.02
CA GLY A 148 7.59 -12.04 -56.82
C GLY A 148 7.77 -12.66 -55.44
N VAL A 149 7.28 -13.89 -55.27
CA VAL A 149 7.87 -14.86 -54.35
C VAL A 149 9.13 -15.47 -55.01
N PRO A 150 10.29 -15.52 -54.32
CA PRO A 150 11.39 -16.42 -54.64
C PRO A 150 11.40 -17.66 -53.71
N GLU A 151 12.02 -18.73 -54.18
CA GLU A 151 11.90 -20.09 -53.63
C GLU A 151 13.10 -20.51 -52.75
N ARG A 152 12.83 -21.28 -51.67
CA ARG A 152 13.76 -22.08 -50.83
C ARG A 152 14.97 -21.39 -50.16
N LEU A 153 15.06 -21.55 -48.84
CA LEU A 153 16.28 -21.37 -48.04
C LEU A 153 16.66 -22.68 -47.31
N PRO A 154 17.94 -22.90 -46.92
CA PRO A 154 18.48 -24.23 -46.66
C PRO A 154 18.19 -24.82 -45.27
N ALA A 155 18.15 -26.15 -45.20
CA ALA A 155 17.70 -26.92 -44.05
C ALA A 155 18.78 -27.19 -42.97
N ASN A 156 19.43 -26.14 -42.45
CA ASN A 156 20.45 -26.27 -41.39
C ASN A 156 20.67 -25.01 -40.54
N VAL A 157 19.70 -24.69 -39.68
CA VAL A 157 19.90 -23.83 -38.49
C VAL A 157 19.70 -24.67 -37.23
N ARG A 158 20.66 -24.64 -36.29
CA ARG A 158 20.55 -25.34 -35.01
C ARG A 158 19.46 -24.71 -34.14
N ARG A 159 18.60 -25.54 -33.53
CA ARG A 159 17.77 -25.09 -32.39
C ARG A 159 18.68 -24.68 -31.23
N ILE A 160 18.79 -23.38 -31.00
CA ILE A 160 19.11 -22.84 -29.67
C ILE A 160 17.75 -22.68 -28.99
N GLY A 161 17.52 -23.37 -27.88
CA GLY A 161 16.21 -23.46 -27.25
C GLY A 161 15.91 -22.33 -26.27
N GLY A 162 14.68 -22.29 -25.75
CA GLY A 162 14.39 -21.60 -24.50
C GLY A 162 13.64 -20.26 -24.55
N ASN A 163 12.94 -19.92 -25.64
CA ASN A 163 11.88 -18.91 -25.54
C ASN A 163 10.60 -19.58 -25.00
N ALA A 164 10.25 -19.27 -23.77
CA ALA A 164 8.90 -19.51 -23.25
C ALA A 164 7.98 -18.43 -23.81
N GLU A 165 7.26 -18.73 -24.90
CA GLU A 165 6.13 -17.92 -25.33
C GLU A 165 5.06 -17.97 -24.24
N ALA A 166 4.62 -16.80 -23.77
CA ALA A 166 3.62 -16.73 -22.70
C ALA A 166 2.26 -17.18 -23.25
N PHE A 167 1.81 -18.37 -22.85
CA PHE A 167 0.46 -18.84 -23.12
C PHE A 167 -0.55 -17.84 -22.57
N VAL A 168 -1.25 -17.15 -23.47
CA VAL A 168 -2.43 -16.36 -23.13
C VAL A 168 -3.55 -17.34 -22.85
N ASP A 169 -3.86 -17.54 -21.58
CA ASP A 169 -4.89 -18.49 -21.14
C ASP A 169 -6.26 -18.11 -21.72
N THR A 170 -6.76 -18.92 -22.66
CA THR A 170 -7.99 -18.66 -23.41
C THR A 170 -9.24 -18.91 -22.57
N ASP A 171 -9.18 -19.78 -21.57
CA ASP A 171 -10.29 -20.04 -20.64
C ASP A 171 -10.62 -18.76 -19.86
N ASP A 172 -9.59 -18.01 -19.46
CA ASP A 172 -9.69 -16.79 -18.65
C ASP A 172 -10.46 -15.67 -19.40
N LEU A 173 -10.15 -15.50 -20.69
CA LEU A 173 -10.85 -14.58 -21.58
C LEU A 173 -12.30 -15.03 -21.85
N ALA A 174 -12.53 -16.32 -22.12
CA ALA A 174 -13.87 -16.85 -22.31
C ALA A 174 -14.75 -16.68 -21.05
N GLN A 175 -14.19 -16.91 -19.87
CA GLN A 175 -14.85 -16.69 -18.59
C GLN A 175 -15.20 -15.21 -18.39
N MET A 176 -14.24 -14.30 -18.62
CA MET A 176 -14.49 -12.85 -18.56
C MET A 176 -15.64 -12.42 -19.49
N PHE A 177 -15.65 -12.85 -20.76
CA PHE A 177 -16.74 -12.49 -21.69
C PHE A 177 -18.10 -13.11 -21.29
N ALA A 178 -18.13 -14.31 -20.72
CA ALA A 178 -19.34 -14.90 -20.17
C ALA A 178 -19.87 -14.11 -18.95
N ASP A 179 -18.98 -13.56 -18.12
CA ASP A 179 -19.34 -12.74 -16.97
C ASP A 179 -19.91 -11.37 -17.39
N LEU A 180 -19.36 -10.75 -18.44
CA LEU A 180 -19.94 -9.55 -19.05
C LEU A 180 -21.37 -9.80 -19.57
N GLY A 181 -21.65 -11.01 -20.06
CA GLY A 181 -22.99 -11.46 -20.46
C GLY A 181 -23.98 -11.65 -19.31
N GLY A 182 -23.55 -11.48 -18.06
CA GLY A 182 -24.44 -11.36 -16.91
C GLY A 182 -25.25 -10.07 -16.93
N ALA A 183 -24.66 -8.96 -17.40
CA ALA A 183 -25.33 -7.66 -17.46
C ALA A 183 -26.54 -7.64 -18.41
N ASP A 184 -26.47 -8.39 -19.52
CA ASP A 184 -27.55 -8.53 -20.52
C ASP A 184 -28.86 -9.08 -19.92
N ARG A 185 -28.81 -9.68 -18.73
CA ARG A 185 -29.96 -10.30 -18.04
C ARG A 185 -30.66 -9.35 -17.08
N LEU A 186 -30.11 -8.16 -16.85
CA LEU A 186 -30.73 -7.14 -15.99
C LEU A 186 -31.99 -6.58 -16.67
N PRO A 187 -33.07 -6.30 -15.92
CA PRO A 187 -34.24 -5.65 -16.49
C PRO A 187 -33.91 -4.22 -16.93
N LEU A 188 -34.58 -3.73 -17.98
CA LEU A 188 -34.53 -2.31 -18.33
C LEU A 188 -35.19 -1.48 -17.23
N VAL A 189 -34.49 -0.46 -16.73
CA VAL A 189 -34.96 0.41 -15.64
C VAL A 189 -35.26 1.83 -16.09
N GLY A 190 -36.20 2.48 -15.40
CA GLY A 190 -36.44 3.91 -15.53
C GLY A 190 -35.29 4.76 -14.96
N PRO A 191 -35.24 6.07 -15.28
CA PRO A 191 -34.19 6.96 -14.80
C PRO A 191 -34.20 7.06 -13.27
N VAL A 192 -33.00 7.05 -12.68
CA VAL A 192 -32.79 7.25 -11.24
C VAL A 192 -33.14 8.69 -10.85
N GLU A 193 -33.87 8.84 -9.74
CA GLU A 193 -34.22 10.13 -9.15
C GLU A 193 -32.96 10.86 -8.63
N ARG A 194 -32.67 12.05 -9.14
CA ARG A 194 -31.45 12.83 -8.85
C ARG A 194 -31.56 13.63 -7.54
N VAL A 195 -31.80 12.93 -6.42
CA VAL A 195 -31.92 13.49 -5.06
C VAL A 195 -30.79 13.00 -4.14
N ALA A 196 -30.39 13.79 -3.15
CA ALA A 196 -29.30 13.42 -2.25
C ALA A 196 -29.69 12.18 -1.40
N PRO A 197 -28.83 11.16 -1.30
CA PRO A 197 -29.19 9.86 -0.73
C PRO A 197 -29.40 9.95 0.78
N GLN A 198 -30.34 9.14 1.28
CA GLN A 198 -30.72 9.06 2.69
C GLN A 198 -30.46 7.67 3.28
N ARG A 199 -30.37 6.62 2.45
CA ARG A 199 -30.27 5.21 2.87
C ARG A 199 -29.28 4.47 1.97
N ILE A 200 -28.00 4.56 2.31
CA ILE A 200 -26.89 4.09 1.47
C ILE A 200 -26.51 2.66 1.84
N LEU A 201 -26.39 1.75 0.87
CA LEU A 201 -25.73 0.45 1.05
C LEU A 201 -24.23 0.60 0.76
N LEU A 202 -23.38 0.38 1.75
CA LEU A 202 -21.92 0.37 1.62
C LEU A 202 -21.38 -1.06 1.77
N THR A 203 -20.71 -1.57 0.73
CA THR A 203 -19.91 -2.80 0.84
C THR A 203 -18.46 -2.49 1.19
N GLY A 204 -17.76 -3.42 1.85
CA GLY A 204 -16.34 -3.26 2.15
C GLY A 204 -16.02 -2.29 3.30
N ALA A 205 -17.00 -1.91 4.12
CA ALA A 205 -16.85 -0.98 5.24
C ALA A 205 -15.81 -1.40 6.30
N THR A 206 -15.45 -2.70 6.36
CA THR A 206 -14.38 -3.25 7.21
C THR A 206 -12.97 -3.19 6.57
N GLY A 207 -12.87 -2.75 5.31
CA GLY A 207 -11.60 -2.53 4.60
C GLY A 207 -11.05 -1.11 4.82
N PHE A 208 -9.82 -0.87 4.39
CA PHE A 208 -9.12 0.41 4.61
C PHE A 208 -9.91 1.60 4.05
N LEU A 209 -10.04 1.73 2.73
CA LEU A 209 -10.84 2.83 2.14
C LEU A 209 -12.31 2.83 2.61
N GLY A 210 -12.94 1.66 2.72
CA GLY A 210 -14.35 1.55 3.10
C GLY A 210 -14.65 2.06 4.52
N SER A 211 -13.74 1.87 5.46
CA SER A 211 -13.89 2.35 6.84
C SER A 211 -13.78 3.89 6.96
N HIS A 212 -12.88 4.50 6.18
CA HIS A 212 -12.80 5.96 6.06
C HIS A 212 -14.02 6.53 5.32
N LEU A 213 -14.42 5.90 4.20
CA LEU A 213 -15.58 6.29 3.39
C LEU A 213 -16.89 6.20 4.17
N LEU A 214 -17.06 5.21 5.07
CA LEU A 214 -18.18 5.16 5.99
C LEU A 214 -18.25 6.43 6.85
N LEU A 215 -17.13 6.83 7.46
CA LEU A 215 -17.11 8.01 8.32
C LEU A 215 -17.34 9.31 7.54
N ASP A 216 -16.84 9.44 6.32
CA ASP A 216 -17.03 10.66 5.53
C ASP A 216 -18.43 10.76 4.92
N LEU A 217 -19.05 9.64 4.52
CA LEU A 217 -20.49 9.60 4.20
C LEU A 217 -21.34 10.05 5.40
N LEU A 218 -20.98 9.61 6.61
CA LEU A 218 -21.66 10.02 7.84
C LEU A 218 -21.38 11.48 8.23
N ARG A 219 -20.16 11.99 8.06
CA ARG A 219 -19.80 13.39 8.38
C ARG A 219 -20.43 14.41 7.44
N HIS A 220 -20.61 14.03 6.17
CA HIS A 220 -20.98 14.96 5.10
C HIS A 220 -22.37 14.72 4.51
N SER A 221 -23.16 13.81 5.11
CA SER A 221 -24.58 13.66 4.81
C SER A 221 -25.41 13.35 6.07
N ALA A 222 -26.73 13.51 5.95
CA ALA A 222 -27.69 13.05 6.94
C ALA A 222 -28.02 11.54 6.82
N ALA A 223 -27.42 10.83 5.86
CA ALA A 223 -27.83 9.47 5.51
C ALA A 223 -27.59 8.46 6.63
N HIS A 224 -28.41 7.41 6.61
CA HIS A 224 -28.19 6.16 7.32
C HIS A 224 -27.46 5.18 6.38
N VAL A 225 -26.47 4.45 6.90
CA VAL A 225 -25.62 3.55 6.09
C VAL A 225 -25.83 2.10 6.50
N PHE A 226 -26.25 1.28 5.54
CA PHE A 226 -26.31 -0.17 5.65
C PHE A 226 -24.93 -0.73 5.26
N CYS A 227 -24.24 -1.37 6.17
CA CYS A 227 -22.91 -1.93 5.94
C CYS A 227 -22.99 -3.44 5.73
N LEU A 228 -22.81 -3.90 4.49
CA LEU A 228 -22.71 -5.33 4.20
C LEU A 228 -21.39 -5.88 4.73
N VAL A 229 -21.47 -6.82 5.69
CA VAL A 229 -20.32 -7.39 6.38
C VAL A 229 -20.47 -8.91 6.49
N ARG A 230 -19.40 -9.63 6.14
CA ARG A 230 -19.34 -11.10 6.27
C ARG A 230 -19.31 -11.50 7.73
N ALA A 231 -20.42 -12.03 8.23
CA ALA A 231 -20.59 -12.61 9.56
C ALA A 231 -21.84 -13.50 9.55
N ASP A 232 -22.02 -14.33 10.58
CA ASP A 232 -23.17 -15.25 10.67
C ASP A 232 -24.43 -14.58 11.24
N THR A 233 -24.28 -13.46 11.96
CA THR A 233 -25.37 -12.69 12.58
C THR A 233 -25.16 -11.18 12.40
N ASP A 234 -26.24 -10.38 12.47
CA ASP A 234 -26.14 -8.91 12.39
C ASP A 234 -25.38 -8.33 13.60
N GLU A 235 -25.45 -8.95 14.78
CA GLU A 235 -24.64 -8.59 15.93
C GLU A 235 -23.14 -8.83 15.70
N ASP A 236 -22.77 -9.95 15.06
CA ASP A 236 -21.37 -10.24 14.72
C ASP A 236 -20.87 -9.37 13.55
N ALA A 237 -21.75 -9.03 12.60
CA ALA A 237 -21.50 -8.02 11.57
C ALA A 237 -21.18 -6.65 12.20
N LEU A 238 -21.92 -6.26 13.25
CA LEU A 238 -21.72 -5.00 13.96
C LEU A 238 -20.41 -4.98 14.76
N LYS A 239 -20.09 -6.06 15.49
CA LYS A 239 -18.79 -6.22 16.19
C LYS A 239 -17.63 -6.11 15.21
N ARG A 240 -17.69 -6.85 14.10
CA ARG A 240 -16.67 -6.87 13.05
C ARG A 240 -16.50 -5.50 12.37
N LEU A 241 -17.57 -4.72 12.26
CA LEU A 241 -17.53 -3.34 11.74
C LEU A 241 -16.84 -2.39 12.72
N GLU A 242 -17.18 -2.45 14.01
CA GLU A 242 -16.52 -1.69 15.06
C GLU A 242 -15.01 -2.02 15.16
N GLU A 243 -14.65 -3.31 15.12
CA GLU A 243 -13.26 -3.77 15.04
C GLU A 243 -12.54 -3.26 13.78
N GLY A 244 -13.23 -3.27 12.64
CA GLY A 244 -12.72 -2.78 11.36
C GLY A 244 -12.33 -1.30 11.41
N LEU A 245 -13.15 -0.45 12.03
CA LEU A 245 -12.84 0.97 12.22
C LEU A 245 -11.74 1.17 13.27
N ARG A 246 -11.84 0.50 14.43
CA ARG A 246 -10.82 0.56 15.50
C ARG A 246 -9.43 0.17 15.00
N ARG A 247 -9.33 -0.82 14.10
CA ARG A 247 -8.06 -1.27 13.46
C ARG A 247 -7.31 -0.15 12.74
N PHE A 248 -8.03 0.82 12.14
CA PHE A 248 -7.43 1.98 11.46
C PHE A 248 -7.42 3.23 12.36
N SER A 249 -7.52 3.05 13.69
CA SER A 249 -7.62 4.13 14.68
C SER A 249 -8.79 5.09 14.44
N LEU A 250 -9.87 4.62 13.80
CA LEU A 250 -11.06 5.41 13.50
C LEU A 250 -12.07 5.37 14.66
N PRO A 251 -12.77 6.48 14.95
CA PRO A 251 -13.68 6.57 16.08
C PRO A 251 -14.98 5.80 15.85
N TRP A 252 -15.26 4.82 16.71
CA TRP A 252 -16.60 4.25 16.87
C TRP A 252 -17.35 4.98 17.98
N SER A 253 -18.22 5.92 17.62
CA SER A 253 -18.98 6.73 18.57
C SER A 253 -20.46 6.31 18.62
N ARG A 254 -21.17 6.71 19.68
CA ARG A 254 -22.63 6.54 19.78
C ARG A 254 -23.40 7.29 18.68
N GLU A 255 -22.78 8.25 18.00
CA GLU A 255 -23.38 8.91 16.84
C GLU A 255 -23.25 8.05 15.58
N VAL A 256 -22.06 7.49 15.33
CA VAL A 256 -21.79 6.54 14.24
C VAL A 256 -22.73 5.33 14.36
N ALA A 257 -22.74 4.69 15.54
CA ALA A 257 -23.59 3.52 15.81
C ALA A 257 -25.11 3.80 15.76
N ARG A 258 -25.55 5.06 15.70
CA ARG A 258 -26.98 5.43 15.53
C ARG A 258 -27.39 5.66 14.08
N ARG A 259 -26.44 5.73 13.15
CA ARG A 259 -26.68 5.95 11.71
C ARG A 259 -26.13 4.82 10.83
N VAL A 260 -25.87 3.67 11.45
CA VAL A 260 -25.30 2.48 10.81
C VAL A 260 -26.13 1.25 11.17
N THR A 261 -26.53 0.49 10.16
CA THR A 261 -27.04 -0.88 10.32
C THR A 261 -25.99 -1.82 9.74
N ALA A 262 -25.42 -2.71 10.55
CA ALA A 262 -24.61 -3.80 10.01
C ALA A 262 -25.54 -4.90 9.47
N VAL A 263 -25.25 -5.40 8.27
CA VAL A 263 -26.04 -6.44 7.59
C VAL A 263 -25.12 -7.63 7.34
N ALA A 264 -25.40 -8.74 8.01
CA ALA A 264 -24.76 -10.02 7.79
C ALA A 264 -25.08 -10.54 6.39
N GLY A 265 -24.03 -10.69 5.57
CA GLY A 265 -24.11 -11.19 4.21
C GLY A 265 -22.74 -11.21 3.52
N ASP A 266 -22.66 -11.91 2.39
CA ASP A 266 -21.44 -12.06 1.60
C ASP A 266 -21.65 -11.59 0.15
N LEU A 267 -20.84 -10.61 -0.27
CA LEU A 267 -20.81 -10.06 -1.61
C LEU A 267 -20.51 -11.12 -2.70
N ARG A 268 -19.95 -12.27 -2.34
CA ARG A 268 -19.68 -13.40 -3.24
C ARG A 268 -20.90 -14.29 -3.49
N SER A 269 -21.91 -14.22 -2.63
CA SER A 269 -23.08 -15.10 -2.66
C SER A 269 -24.24 -14.48 -3.46
N PRO A 270 -25.05 -15.29 -4.17
CA PRO A 270 -26.27 -14.82 -4.80
C PRO A 270 -27.17 -14.07 -3.80
N ARG A 271 -27.78 -12.96 -4.24
CA ARG A 271 -28.53 -12.01 -3.38
C ARG A 271 -27.76 -11.56 -2.12
N LEU A 272 -26.43 -11.44 -2.20
CA LEU A 272 -25.54 -11.08 -1.09
C LEU A 272 -25.58 -12.07 0.09
N GLY A 273 -26.04 -13.31 -0.13
CA GLY A 273 -26.28 -14.31 0.92
C GLY A 273 -27.55 -14.07 1.74
N LEU A 274 -28.41 -13.14 1.33
CA LEU A 274 -29.68 -12.84 2.00
C LEU A 274 -30.79 -13.80 1.53
N ASP A 275 -31.72 -14.07 2.44
CA ASP A 275 -33.01 -14.68 2.08
C ASP A 275 -33.88 -13.70 1.26
N GLY A 276 -35.03 -14.20 0.77
CA GLY A 276 -35.93 -13.40 -0.08
C GLY A 276 -36.51 -12.17 0.62
N GLN A 277 -36.87 -12.29 1.90
CA GLN A 277 -37.47 -11.19 2.65
C GLN A 277 -36.45 -10.09 2.93
N ARG A 278 -35.27 -10.44 3.47
CA ARG A 278 -34.19 -9.47 3.74
C ARG A 278 -33.69 -8.79 2.46
N TRP A 279 -33.70 -9.51 1.32
CA TRP A 279 -33.41 -8.93 0.00
C TRP A 279 -34.48 -7.91 -0.43
N GLU A 280 -35.77 -8.23 -0.32
CA GLU A 280 -36.88 -7.33 -0.67
C GLU A 280 -36.94 -6.09 0.24
N GLU A 281 -36.72 -6.27 1.54
CA GLU A 281 -36.58 -5.18 2.52
C GLU A 281 -35.42 -4.25 2.12
N LEU A 282 -34.21 -4.78 1.89
CA LEU A 282 -33.05 -3.99 1.47
C LEU A 282 -33.28 -3.29 0.11
N ALA A 283 -33.95 -3.96 -0.83
CA ALA A 283 -34.28 -3.40 -2.15
C ALA A 283 -35.32 -2.27 -2.10
N ALA A 284 -36.20 -2.27 -1.08
CA ALA A 284 -37.17 -1.21 -0.83
C ALA A 284 -36.60 -0.04 -0.01
N GLU A 285 -35.71 -0.32 0.95
CA GLU A 285 -35.16 0.70 1.84
C GLU A 285 -33.99 1.49 1.25
N VAL A 286 -33.08 0.86 0.49
CA VAL A 286 -31.85 1.49 0.00
C VAL A 286 -32.13 2.45 -1.17
N ASP A 287 -31.49 3.61 -1.18
CA ASP A 287 -31.60 4.62 -2.25
C ASP A 287 -30.30 4.93 -3.01
N SER A 288 -29.16 4.45 -2.54
CA SER A 288 -27.85 4.50 -3.24
C SER A 288 -26.97 3.32 -2.84
N ILE A 289 -26.20 2.77 -3.79
CA ILE A 289 -25.28 1.65 -3.53
C ILE A 289 -23.84 2.10 -3.78
N VAL A 290 -23.00 2.02 -2.74
CA VAL A 290 -21.57 2.32 -2.78
C VAL A 290 -20.78 1.01 -2.67
N ASN A 291 -20.17 0.59 -3.77
CA ASN A 291 -19.41 -0.65 -3.83
C ASN A 291 -17.92 -0.40 -3.64
N ALA A 292 -17.45 -0.43 -2.39
CA ALA A 292 -16.04 -0.38 -2.01
C ALA A 292 -15.48 -1.76 -1.60
N GLY A 293 -16.30 -2.81 -1.65
CA GLY A 293 -15.87 -4.20 -1.43
C GLY A 293 -15.08 -4.76 -2.61
N ALA A 294 -13.86 -5.22 -2.36
CA ALA A 294 -13.03 -5.96 -3.31
C ALA A 294 -12.08 -6.92 -2.58
N ALA A 295 -11.77 -8.04 -3.22
CA ALA A 295 -10.59 -8.82 -2.94
C ALA A 295 -9.39 -8.17 -3.64
N VAL A 296 -8.41 -7.70 -2.85
CA VAL A 296 -7.18 -7.07 -3.35
C VAL A 296 -6.02 -7.99 -2.99
N ASP A 297 -5.58 -8.79 -3.97
CA ASP A 297 -4.38 -9.62 -3.89
C ASP A 297 -3.74 -9.61 -5.28
N PHE A 298 -2.46 -9.27 -5.36
CA PHE A 298 -1.71 -9.14 -6.61
C PHE A 298 -1.11 -10.47 -7.09
N LEU A 299 -1.10 -11.50 -6.24
CA LEU A 299 -0.65 -12.84 -6.61
C LEU A 299 -1.76 -13.64 -7.30
N ARG A 300 -3.02 -13.43 -6.89
CA ARG A 300 -4.17 -14.24 -7.34
C ARG A 300 -4.55 -14.03 -8.81
N GLY A 301 -4.98 -15.12 -9.44
CA GLY A 301 -5.57 -15.13 -10.78
C GLY A 301 -6.95 -14.48 -10.85
N TYR A 302 -7.48 -14.36 -12.06
CA TYR A 302 -8.84 -13.87 -12.27
C TYR A 302 -9.91 -14.78 -11.62
N PRO A 303 -9.85 -16.14 -11.74
CA PRO A 303 -10.86 -17.03 -11.17
C PRO A 303 -11.09 -16.83 -9.66
N SER A 304 -10.02 -16.82 -8.86
CA SER A 304 -10.07 -16.67 -7.39
C SER A 304 -10.42 -15.25 -6.90
N LEU A 305 -10.56 -14.28 -7.82
CA LEU A 305 -10.99 -12.90 -7.52
C LEU A 305 -12.38 -12.58 -8.06
N ARG A 306 -12.80 -13.25 -9.15
CA ARG A 306 -14.06 -13.08 -9.89
C ARG A 306 -15.31 -13.04 -9.00
N ALA A 307 -15.41 -13.94 -8.02
CA ALA A 307 -16.59 -14.03 -7.14
C ALA A 307 -16.82 -12.73 -6.36
N THR A 308 -15.77 -12.17 -5.75
CA THR A 308 -15.88 -10.89 -5.01
C THR A 308 -15.91 -9.69 -5.96
N ASN A 309 -15.03 -9.69 -6.97
CA ASN A 309 -14.72 -8.49 -7.73
C ASN A 309 -15.60 -8.26 -8.95
N VAL A 310 -16.29 -9.27 -9.48
CA VAL A 310 -17.11 -9.18 -10.70
C VAL A 310 -18.56 -9.61 -10.46
N LEU A 311 -18.78 -10.81 -9.89
CA LEU A 311 -20.15 -11.26 -9.58
C LEU A 311 -20.79 -10.46 -8.44
N GLY A 312 -20.02 -10.05 -7.43
CA GLY A 312 -20.51 -9.12 -6.41
C GLY A 312 -21.10 -7.81 -6.97
N PRO A 313 -20.36 -7.05 -7.80
CA PRO A 313 -20.92 -5.94 -8.56
C PRO A 313 -22.16 -6.29 -9.40
N LEU A 314 -22.24 -7.49 -9.99
CA LEU A 314 -23.44 -7.92 -10.73
C LEU A 314 -24.65 -8.04 -9.80
N THR A 315 -24.51 -8.71 -8.66
CA THR A 315 -25.58 -8.82 -7.66
C THR A 315 -25.96 -7.47 -7.05
N LEU A 316 -25.03 -6.51 -6.96
CA LEU A 316 -25.35 -5.14 -6.60
C LEU A 316 -26.10 -4.37 -7.72
N ALA A 317 -25.86 -4.70 -9.00
CA ALA A 317 -26.65 -4.18 -10.11
C ALA A 317 -28.05 -4.79 -10.17
N GLU A 318 -28.21 -6.08 -9.85
CA GLU A 318 -29.51 -6.73 -9.62
C GLU A 318 -30.29 -6.02 -8.51
N LEU A 319 -29.65 -5.69 -7.38
CA LEU A 319 -30.26 -4.94 -6.28
C LEU A 319 -30.60 -3.48 -6.64
N ALA A 320 -29.75 -2.84 -7.46
CA ALA A 320 -29.99 -1.49 -7.98
C ALA A 320 -31.18 -1.44 -8.94
N ALA A 321 -31.43 -2.54 -9.67
CA ALA A 321 -32.55 -2.68 -10.60
C ALA A 321 -33.83 -3.24 -9.95
N THR A 322 -33.74 -3.85 -8.76
CA THR A 322 -34.89 -4.39 -8.02
C THR A 322 -35.68 -3.25 -7.33
N GLY A 323 -36.98 -3.14 -7.59
CA GLY A 323 -37.85 -2.14 -6.95
C GLY A 323 -37.65 -0.74 -7.55
N ARG A 324 -37.36 0.27 -6.72
CA ARG A 324 -36.97 1.60 -7.22
C ARG A 324 -35.53 1.53 -7.78
N PRO A 325 -35.27 2.07 -8.98
CA PRO A 325 -33.91 2.17 -9.55
C PRO A 325 -32.98 2.99 -8.65
N LYS A 326 -31.75 2.49 -8.45
CA LYS A 326 -30.75 3.08 -7.54
C LYS A 326 -29.47 3.44 -8.33
N PRO A 327 -28.75 4.51 -7.98
CA PRO A 327 -27.42 4.77 -8.50
C PRO A 327 -26.42 3.78 -7.88
N ILE A 328 -25.40 3.41 -8.66
CA ILE A 328 -24.28 2.58 -8.20
C ILE A 328 -23.01 3.42 -8.27
N HIS A 329 -22.25 3.46 -7.19
CA HIS A 329 -20.95 4.14 -7.10
C HIS A 329 -19.88 3.07 -6.86
N HIS A 330 -19.21 2.62 -7.92
CA HIS A 330 -18.22 1.54 -7.82
C HIS A 330 -16.81 2.10 -7.68
N VAL A 331 -16.10 1.66 -6.64
CA VAL A 331 -14.66 1.89 -6.50
C VAL A 331 -13.91 0.98 -7.46
N SER A 332 -13.52 1.55 -8.60
CA SER A 332 -12.60 0.95 -9.57
C SER A 332 -11.15 1.32 -9.21
N SER A 333 -10.19 1.06 -10.09
CA SER A 333 -8.79 1.44 -9.91
C SER A 333 -8.15 1.82 -11.24
N LEU A 334 -7.11 2.65 -11.23
CA LEU A 334 -6.27 2.88 -12.43
C LEU A 334 -5.66 1.60 -13.01
N ALA A 335 -5.64 0.50 -12.24
CA ALA A 335 -5.29 -0.85 -12.70
C ALA A 335 -5.95 -1.24 -14.04
N VAL A 336 -7.15 -0.73 -14.36
CA VAL A 336 -7.83 -0.97 -15.65
C VAL A 336 -7.08 -0.42 -16.87
N PHE A 337 -6.00 0.35 -16.68
CA PHE A 337 -5.12 0.87 -17.71
C PHE A 337 -3.76 0.16 -17.79
N ASN A 338 -3.45 -0.80 -16.92
CA ASN A 338 -2.17 -1.49 -16.95
C ASN A 338 -2.01 -2.25 -18.28
N GLY A 339 -0.92 -2.03 -19.01
CA GLY A 339 -0.75 -2.55 -20.38
C GLY A 339 -1.41 -1.73 -21.49
N SER A 340 -2.08 -0.61 -21.17
CA SER A 340 -2.47 0.39 -22.17
C SER A 340 -1.24 1.08 -22.78
N ARG A 341 -1.39 1.58 -24.01
CA ARG A 341 -0.37 2.38 -24.73
C ARG A 341 -0.64 3.89 -24.64
N ALA A 342 -1.64 4.31 -23.86
CA ALA A 342 -1.97 5.71 -23.65
C ALA A 342 -0.79 6.50 -23.04
N SER A 343 -0.59 7.75 -23.48
CA SER A 343 0.46 8.63 -22.96
C SER A 343 0.04 9.40 -21.70
N LEU A 344 -1.28 9.44 -21.43
CA LEU A 344 -1.99 10.10 -20.34
C LEU A 344 -3.24 9.25 -20.04
N LEU A 345 -3.58 9.02 -18.77
CA LEU A 345 -4.81 8.32 -18.41
C LEU A 345 -5.91 9.34 -18.11
N ALA A 346 -6.79 9.64 -19.06
CA ALA A 346 -7.94 10.50 -18.80
C ALA A 346 -9.11 9.73 -18.16
N GLU A 347 -10.04 10.44 -17.53
CA GLU A 347 -11.22 9.84 -16.91
C GLU A 347 -12.12 9.11 -17.92
N ASP A 348 -12.19 9.61 -19.16
CA ASP A 348 -12.92 8.99 -20.27
C ASP A 348 -12.01 8.26 -21.27
N GLU A 349 -10.71 8.09 -20.95
CA GLU A 349 -9.79 7.29 -21.77
C GLU A 349 -10.25 5.82 -21.82
N PRO A 350 -10.19 5.15 -22.99
CA PRO A 350 -10.46 3.72 -23.09
C PRO A 350 -9.58 2.90 -22.14
N THR A 351 -10.20 1.97 -21.42
CA THR A 351 -9.47 0.99 -20.60
C THR A 351 -8.54 0.14 -21.47
N ALA A 352 -7.53 -0.47 -20.86
CA ALA A 352 -6.59 -1.32 -21.58
C ALA A 352 -7.31 -2.48 -22.29
N ASN A 353 -6.70 -3.01 -23.35
CA ASN A 353 -7.14 -4.28 -23.94
C ASN A 353 -7.00 -5.39 -22.87
N VAL A 354 -8.07 -6.15 -22.63
CA VAL A 354 -8.11 -7.24 -21.64
C VAL A 354 -6.98 -8.26 -21.81
N ALA A 355 -6.55 -8.53 -23.05
CA ALA A 355 -5.43 -9.43 -23.36
C ALA A 355 -4.04 -8.87 -23.00
N ALA A 356 -3.95 -7.57 -22.70
CA ALA A 356 -2.73 -6.90 -22.22
C ALA A 356 -2.71 -6.69 -20.68
N LEU A 357 -3.79 -7.03 -19.97
CA LEU A 357 -3.85 -6.89 -18.51
C LEU A 357 -2.96 -7.95 -17.82
N PRO A 358 -1.96 -7.53 -17.02
CA PRO A 358 -0.89 -8.41 -16.57
C PRO A 358 -1.27 -9.36 -15.42
N ILE A 359 -2.29 -9.04 -14.61
CA ILE A 359 -2.65 -9.77 -13.38
C ILE A 359 -4.15 -10.02 -13.24
N GLY A 360 -4.50 -11.01 -12.41
CA GLY A 360 -5.89 -11.33 -12.07
C GLY A 360 -6.66 -10.18 -11.43
N TYR A 361 -6.01 -9.38 -10.57
CA TYR A 361 -6.62 -8.18 -9.98
C TYR A 361 -7.03 -7.16 -11.05
N ASP A 362 -6.12 -6.76 -11.94
CA ASP A 362 -6.38 -5.81 -13.03
C ASP A 362 -7.52 -6.32 -13.94
N ARG A 363 -7.47 -7.61 -14.33
CA ARG A 363 -8.55 -8.29 -15.08
C ARG A 363 -9.88 -8.21 -14.34
N SER A 364 -9.89 -8.46 -13.03
CA SER A 364 -11.11 -8.42 -12.23
C SER A 364 -11.70 -7.01 -12.08
N LYS A 365 -10.85 -5.97 -11.94
CA LYS A 365 -11.31 -4.57 -11.91
C LYS A 365 -11.79 -4.09 -13.28
N TRP A 366 -11.14 -4.51 -14.35
CA TRP A 366 -11.55 -4.21 -15.73
C TRP A 366 -12.90 -4.87 -16.07
N ALA A 367 -13.06 -6.16 -15.76
CA ALA A 367 -14.29 -6.90 -16.01
C ALA A 367 -15.47 -6.33 -15.22
N ALA A 368 -15.25 -5.96 -13.95
CA ALA A 368 -16.25 -5.26 -13.13
C ALA A 368 -16.69 -3.92 -13.74
N GLU A 369 -15.74 -3.12 -14.22
CA GLU A 369 -16.04 -1.81 -14.81
C GLU A 369 -16.76 -1.95 -16.16
N ALA A 370 -16.34 -2.89 -17.01
CA ALA A 370 -16.99 -3.18 -18.28
C ALA A 370 -18.42 -3.75 -18.09
N MET A 371 -18.59 -4.67 -17.13
CA MET A 371 -19.88 -5.24 -16.75
C MET A 371 -20.84 -4.16 -16.23
N LEU A 372 -20.37 -3.26 -15.36
CA LEU A 372 -21.18 -2.16 -14.84
C LEU A 372 -21.50 -1.11 -15.91
N ARG A 373 -20.57 -0.81 -16.84
CA ARG A 373 -20.86 0.06 -17.99
C ARG A 373 -21.98 -0.52 -18.86
N ARG A 374 -21.95 -1.82 -19.14
CA ARG A 374 -23.01 -2.55 -19.86
C ARG A 374 -24.33 -2.59 -19.09
N ALA A 375 -24.29 -2.75 -17.76
CA ALA A 375 -25.47 -2.59 -16.91
C ALA A 375 -26.08 -1.16 -16.99
N GLY A 376 -25.26 -0.14 -17.29
CA GLY A 376 -25.72 1.21 -17.58
C GLY A 376 -26.50 1.35 -18.90
N GLU A 377 -26.25 0.49 -19.89
CA GLU A 377 -27.02 0.42 -21.14
C GLU A 377 -28.47 -0.03 -20.89
N HIS A 378 -28.70 -0.75 -19.77
CA HIS A 378 -30.04 -1.11 -19.29
C HIS A 378 -30.72 0.00 -18.45
N GLY A 379 -30.09 1.18 -18.33
CA GLY A 379 -30.64 2.38 -17.68
C GLY A 379 -30.08 2.67 -16.28
N LEU A 380 -29.23 1.81 -15.72
CA LEU A 380 -28.66 2.03 -14.38
C LEU A 380 -27.67 3.22 -14.36
N THR A 381 -27.82 4.10 -13.37
CA THR A 381 -26.90 5.24 -13.19
C THR A 381 -25.61 4.77 -12.49
N VAL A 382 -24.60 4.40 -13.28
CA VAL A 382 -23.30 3.92 -12.79
C VAL A 382 -22.27 5.05 -12.73
N THR A 383 -21.70 5.26 -11.55
CA THR A 383 -20.60 6.19 -11.28
C THR A 383 -19.35 5.36 -10.98
N VAL A 384 -18.23 5.67 -11.64
CA VAL A 384 -16.99 4.91 -11.53
C VAL A 384 -15.92 5.75 -10.85
N LEU A 385 -15.42 5.28 -9.70
CA LEU A 385 -14.44 5.96 -8.87
C LEU A 385 -13.10 5.21 -8.96
N ARG A 386 -12.24 5.56 -9.92
CA ARG A 386 -10.94 4.90 -10.12
C ARG A 386 -9.91 5.43 -9.13
N ALA A 387 -9.60 4.65 -8.09
CA ALA A 387 -8.52 4.99 -7.16
C ALA A 387 -7.12 4.69 -7.74
N GLY A 388 -6.15 5.53 -7.38
CA GLY A 388 -4.72 5.26 -7.58
C GLY A 388 -4.13 4.39 -6.45
N GLY A 389 -2.85 4.61 -6.14
CA GLY A 389 -2.28 4.17 -4.87
C GLY A 389 -2.92 4.94 -3.72
N ILE A 390 -3.38 4.25 -2.67
CA ILE A 390 -4.04 4.89 -1.52
C ILE A 390 -3.03 5.05 -0.38
N GLY A 391 -2.64 6.29 -0.11
CA GLY A 391 -1.69 6.65 0.93
C GLY A 391 -2.28 6.58 2.35
N ALA A 392 -1.39 6.63 3.34
CA ALA A 392 -1.79 6.77 4.75
C ALA A 392 -2.55 8.08 5.01
N HIS A 393 -3.36 8.11 6.06
CA HIS A 393 -4.01 9.34 6.53
C HIS A 393 -2.95 10.31 7.13
N PRO A 394 -2.90 11.59 6.74
CA PRO A 394 -1.82 12.51 7.08
C PRO A 394 -1.74 12.79 8.59
N ASP A 395 -2.87 13.03 9.26
CA ASP A 395 -2.89 13.40 10.69
C ASP A 395 -2.79 12.24 11.68
N THR A 396 -3.06 10.99 11.25
CA THR A 396 -3.11 9.82 12.14
C THR A 396 -2.08 8.75 11.82
N GLY A 397 -1.54 8.72 10.59
CA GLY A 397 -0.66 7.66 10.11
C GLY A 397 -1.37 6.33 9.84
N ALA A 398 -2.72 6.31 9.91
CA ALA A 398 -3.52 5.13 9.63
C ALA A 398 -3.29 4.65 8.18
N HIS A 399 -2.93 3.37 8.03
CA HIS A 399 -2.58 2.74 6.77
C HIS A 399 -2.91 1.24 6.79
N ASN A 400 -2.98 0.63 5.61
CA ASN A 400 -3.00 -0.83 5.50
C ASN A 400 -1.56 -1.37 5.45
N ALA A 401 -1.09 -2.00 6.54
CA ALA A 401 0.25 -2.59 6.60
C ALA A 401 0.50 -3.76 5.61
N ARG A 402 -0.55 -4.25 4.91
CA ARG A 402 -0.43 -5.23 3.81
C ARG A 402 -0.56 -4.59 2.42
N ASP A 403 -0.61 -3.26 2.32
CA ASP A 403 -0.66 -2.57 1.03
C ASP A 403 0.74 -2.36 0.43
N LEU A 404 0.83 -2.52 -0.90
CA LEU A 404 2.09 -2.40 -1.62
C LEU A 404 2.67 -0.97 -1.56
N ASN A 405 1.83 0.07 -1.62
CA ASN A 405 2.26 1.47 -1.56
C ASN A 405 2.74 1.82 -0.15
N ALA A 406 2.08 1.29 0.88
CA ALA A 406 2.53 1.42 2.27
C ALA A 406 3.90 0.75 2.45
N GLY A 407 4.06 -0.50 1.96
CA GLY A 407 5.33 -1.22 1.98
C GLY A 407 6.46 -0.48 1.23
N ILE A 408 6.23 -0.05 0.00
CA ILE A 408 7.20 0.73 -0.80
C ILE A 408 7.57 2.03 -0.08
N THR A 409 6.60 2.73 0.52
CA THR A 409 6.86 3.97 1.27
C THR A 409 7.69 3.68 2.52
N ALA A 410 7.38 2.64 3.29
CA ALA A 410 8.16 2.25 4.46
C ALA A 410 9.58 1.80 4.08
N ALA A 411 9.76 1.05 2.99
CA ALA A 411 11.07 0.66 2.47
C ALA A 411 11.90 1.87 2.01
N LEU A 412 11.28 2.86 1.36
CA LEU A 412 11.91 4.13 1.00
C LEU A 412 12.36 4.89 2.24
N MET A 413 11.52 4.99 3.28
CA MET A 413 11.87 5.68 4.53
C MET A 413 13.02 5.00 5.29
N ARG A 414 12.98 3.67 5.39
CA ARG A 414 13.94 2.83 6.13
C ARG A 414 15.28 2.66 5.42
N PHE A 415 15.28 2.39 4.11
CA PHE A 415 16.50 2.09 3.34
C PHE A 415 17.01 3.25 2.48
N ARG A 416 16.24 4.36 2.36
CA ARG A 416 16.54 5.51 1.48
C ARG A 416 16.77 5.13 0.03
N THR A 417 16.13 4.07 -0.43
CA THR A 417 16.17 3.64 -1.83
C THR A 417 14.77 3.68 -2.43
N VAL A 418 14.69 4.07 -3.71
CA VAL A 418 13.43 4.10 -4.47
C VAL A 418 13.68 3.50 -5.85
N PRO A 419 12.77 2.70 -6.42
CA PRO A 419 12.91 2.27 -7.80
C PRO A 419 12.66 3.47 -8.72
N GLY A 420 13.36 3.55 -9.84
CA GLY A 420 13.09 4.53 -10.88
C GLY A 420 11.71 4.27 -11.51
N PHE A 421 10.75 5.15 -11.22
CA PHE A 421 9.40 5.14 -11.79
C PHE A 421 9.17 6.38 -12.68
N ARG A 422 8.08 6.38 -13.45
CA ARG A 422 7.68 7.54 -14.28
C ARG A 422 6.79 8.52 -13.50
N TYR A 423 5.64 8.06 -13.00
CA TYR A 423 4.74 8.82 -12.13
C TYR A 423 4.14 7.92 -11.04
N LEU A 424 3.91 8.50 -9.85
CA LEU A 424 3.04 7.92 -8.82
C LEU A 424 1.69 8.63 -8.89
N ASN A 425 0.68 7.91 -9.37
CA ASN A 425 -0.73 8.32 -9.35
C ASN A 425 -1.33 7.87 -8.00
N ALA A 426 -1.19 8.68 -6.95
CA ALA A 426 -1.53 8.26 -5.57
C ALA A 426 -1.92 9.44 -4.66
N ALA A 427 -2.97 9.24 -3.84
CA ALA A 427 -3.47 10.23 -2.89
C ALA A 427 -3.73 9.63 -1.49
N PRO A 428 -3.65 10.43 -0.42
CA PRO A 428 -4.02 10.02 0.95
C PRO A 428 -5.47 9.51 1.08
N VAL A 429 -5.69 8.53 1.95
CA VAL A 429 -6.99 7.86 2.12
C VAL A 429 -8.13 8.80 2.51
N ASP A 430 -7.87 9.81 3.33
CA ASP A 430 -8.80 10.85 3.74
C ASP A 430 -9.29 11.66 2.54
N TRP A 431 -8.39 12.09 1.64
CA TRP A 431 -8.80 12.81 0.44
C TRP A 431 -9.59 11.91 -0.52
N VAL A 432 -9.15 10.66 -0.73
CA VAL A 432 -9.84 9.69 -1.59
C VAL A 432 -11.25 9.39 -1.08
N SER A 433 -11.41 9.18 0.23
CA SER A 433 -12.72 8.92 0.85
C SER A 433 -13.60 10.17 0.91
N ARG A 434 -13.05 11.35 1.24
CA ARG A 434 -13.78 12.62 1.28
C ARG A 434 -14.38 13.01 -0.07
N VAL A 435 -13.61 12.86 -1.15
CA VAL A 435 -14.05 13.14 -2.52
C VAL A 435 -15.06 12.09 -3.00
N ALA A 436 -14.82 10.81 -2.72
CA ALA A 436 -15.79 9.75 -3.02
C ALA A 436 -17.15 9.99 -2.31
N ALA A 437 -17.13 10.35 -1.03
CA ALA A 437 -18.34 10.66 -0.27
C ALA A 437 -19.11 11.85 -0.87
N GLU A 438 -18.42 12.93 -1.27
CA GLU A 438 -19.05 14.10 -1.88
C GLU A 438 -19.67 13.78 -3.25
N ILE A 439 -19.02 12.94 -4.07
CA ILE A 439 -19.56 12.47 -5.36
C ILE A 439 -20.82 11.61 -5.15
N VAL A 440 -20.83 10.73 -4.14
CA VAL A 440 -22.02 9.95 -3.76
C VAL A 440 -23.16 10.88 -3.33
N CYS A 441 -22.85 11.88 -2.49
CA CYS A 441 -23.87 12.77 -1.93
C CYS A 441 -24.36 13.86 -2.90
N THR A 442 -23.69 14.08 -4.04
CA THR A 442 -24.04 15.09 -5.05
C THR A 442 -24.70 14.48 -6.28
N PRO A 443 -26.03 14.57 -6.47
CA PRO A 443 -26.72 13.90 -7.58
C PRO A 443 -26.31 14.38 -8.98
N GLY A 444 -25.83 15.62 -9.10
CA GLY A 444 -25.27 16.14 -10.35
C GLY A 444 -23.97 15.47 -10.81
N ALA A 445 -23.28 14.74 -9.92
CA ALA A 445 -22.01 14.06 -10.21
C ALA A 445 -22.20 12.62 -10.72
N TRP A 446 -23.39 12.04 -10.59
CA TRP A 446 -23.60 10.62 -10.88
C TRP A 446 -23.64 10.30 -12.38
N GLY A 447 -23.19 9.11 -12.76
CA GLY A 447 -23.14 8.67 -14.17
C GLY A 447 -21.81 8.96 -14.88
N HIS A 448 -20.78 9.34 -14.13
CA HIS A 448 -19.48 9.74 -14.67
C HIS A 448 -18.33 8.90 -14.09
N THR A 449 -17.16 9.00 -14.74
CA THR A 449 -15.91 8.40 -14.26
C THR A 449 -15.03 9.46 -13.61
N TYR A 450 -14.42 9.14 -12.46
CA TYR A 450 -13.56 10.03 -11.68
C TYR A 450 -12.23 9.34 -11.37
N HIS A 451 -11.12 10.09 -11.34
CA HIS A 451 -9.79 9.60 -11.00
C HIS A 451 -9.40 10.13 -9.61
N LEU A 452 -9.55 9.28 -8.60
CA LEU A 452 -9.26 9.60 -7.19
C LEU A 452 -7.77 9.36 -6.91
N THR A 453 -6.93 10.20 -7.52
CA THR A 453 -5.46 10.04 -7.55
C THR A 453 -4.71 11.26 -7.05
N GLY A 454 -5.36 12.44 -7.00
CA GLY A 454 -4.67 13.71 -6.87
C GLY A 454 -3.71 13.98 -8.05
N ALA A 455 -2.87 15.01 -7.89
CA ALA A 455 -1.86 15.36 -8.89
C ALA A 455 -0.76 14.28 -8.99
N PRO A 456 -0.40 13.82 -10.21
CA PRO A 456 0.59 12.77 -10.42
C PRO A 456 2.00 13.24 -10.01
N THR A 457 2.63 12.54 -9.06
CA THR A 457 3.97 12.89 -8.55
C THR A 457 5.06 12.27 -9.42
N SER A 458 5.97 13.06 -10.00
CA SER A 458 7.11 12.55 -10.76
C SER A 458 8.25 12.06 -9.86
N LEU A 459 9.20 11.30 -10.42
CA LEU A 459 10.38 10.84 -9.68
C LEU A 459 11.27 12.01 -9.24
N GLU A 460 11.45 13.02 -10.10
CA GLU A 460 12.21 14.23 -9.80
C GLU A 460 11.54 15.04 -8.69
N GLN A 461 10.20 15.12 -8.70
CA GLN A 461 9.44 15.75 -7.62
C GLN A 461 9.62 14.99 -6.31
N LEU A 462 9.48 13.66 -6.30
CA LEU A 462 9.67 12.88 -5.07
C LEU A 462 11.10 13.03 -4.52
N VAL A 463 12.12 12.95 -5.37
CA VAL A 463 13.53 13.14 -4.97
C VAL A 463 13.77 14.56 -4.45
N ALA A 464 13.12 15.58 -5.03
CA ALA A 464 13.20 16.96 -4.53
C ALA A 464 12.49 17.10 -3.17
N GLU A 465 11.26 16.57 -3.03
CA GLU A 465 10.47 16.59 -1.79
C GLU A 465 11.19 15.88 -0.64
N THR A 466 11.80 14.71 -0.89
CA THR A 466 12.55 13.98 0.14
C THR A 466 13.94 14.58 0.40
N THR A 467 14.61 15.18 -0.59
CA THR A 467 15.85 15.94 -0.35
C THR A 467 15.59 17.19 0.50
N VAL A 468 14.56 17.98 0.15
CA VAL A 468 14.11 19.15 0.95
C VAL A 468 13.67 18.69 2.33
N GLY A 469 12.91 17.60 2.36
CA GLY A 469 12.53 16.87 3.55
C GLY A 469 13.61 15.98 4.12
N GLY A 470 14.89 16.37 4.06
CA GLY A 470 16.08 15.77 4.69
C GLY A 470 16.14 14.25 4.84
N LEU A 471 15.68 13.55 3.81
CA LEU A 471 15.67 12.10 3.63
C LEU A 471 16.12 11.84 2.19
N GLY A 472 17.36 12.23 1.85
CA GLY A 472 17.87 12.06 0.50
C GLY A 472 17.79 10.59 0.06
N VAL A 473 17.12 10.32 -1.07
CA VAL A 473 16.92 8.96 -1.58
C VAL A 473 17.81 8.64 -2.78
N ARG A 474 18.34 7.43 -2.81
CA ARG A 474 19.08 6.85 -3.92
C ARG A 474 18.13 6.12 -4.86
N VAL A 475 17.97 6.64 -6.06
CA VAL A 475 17.23 5.97 -7.15
C VAL A 475 18.00 4.71 -7.59
N GLN A 476 17.28 3.62 -7.85
CA GLN A 476 17.81 2.37 -8.40
C GLN A 476 17.00 1.90 -9.61
N HIS A 477 17.57 1.02 -10.45
CA HIS A 477 16.77 0.27 -11.43
C HIS A 477 15.80 -0.69 -10.74
N TRP A 478 14.59 -0.89 -11.30
CA TRP A 478 13.51 -1.69 -10.69
C TRP A 478 13.98 -3.07 -10.19
N GLU A 479 14.61 -3.85 -11.07
CA GLU A 479 15.04 -5.22 -10.74
C GLU A 479 16.16 -5.26 -9.68
N GLN A 480 17.03 -4.25 -9.68
CA GLN A 480 18.06 -4.09 -8.66
C GLN A 480 17.41 -3.75 -7.31
N TRP A 481 16.49 -2.78 -7.30
CA TRP A 481 15.77 -2.35 -6.10
C TRP A 481 15.01 -3.50 -5.44
N CYS A 482 14.26 -4.26 -6.24
CA CYS A 482 13.54 -5.45 -5.76
C CYS A 482 14.48 -6.52 -5.17
N THR A 483 15.72 -6.60 -5.64
CA THR A 483 16.72 -7.57 -5.17
C THR A 483 17.46 -7.08 -3.93
N ASP A 484 17.85 -5.80 -3.90
CA ASP A 484 18.45 -5.13 -2.74
C ASP A 484 17.47 -5.13 -1.55
N VAL A 485 16.21 -4.71 -1.75
CA VAL A 485 15.23 -4.61 -0.67
C VAL A 485 14.88 -5.98 -0.08
N VAL A 486 14.67 -7.01 -0.90
CA VAL A 486 14.44 -8.39 -0.41
C VAL A 486 15.66 -8.92 0.36
N ARG A 487 16.88 -8.59 -0.09
CA ARG A 487 18.11 -8.95 0.61
C ARG A 487 18.21 -8.24 1.97
N THR A 488 18.06 -6.92 2.01
CA THR A 488 18.21 -6.15 3.27
C THR A 488 17.10 -6.47 4.27
N ILE A 489 15.87 -6.80 3.84
CA ILE A 489 14.82 -7.29 4.76
C ILE A 489 15.13 -8.69 5.32
N ARG A 490 15.92 -9.52 4.62
CA ARG A 490 16.41 -10.82 5.14
C ARG A 490 17.61 -10.67 6.06
N GLU A 491 18.47 -9.69 5.81
CA GLU A 491 19.63 -9.34 6.65
C GLU A 491 19.20 -8.62 7.94
N GLU A 492 18.18 -7.75 7.85
CA GLU A 492 17.54 -7.04 8.97
C GLU A 492 16.01 -7.19 8.88
N PRO A 493 15.42 -8.22 9.52
CA PRO A 493 13.97 -8.43 9.53
C PRO A 493 13.19 -7.24 10.10
N VAL A 494 12.30 -6.69 9.27
CA VAL A 494 11.32 -5.66 9.63
C VAL A 494 9.92 -6.24 9.36
N PRO A 495 9.10 -6.52 10.40
CA PRO A 495 7.78 -7.15 10.24
C PRO A 495 6.86 -6.37 9.28
N GLU A 496 6.89 -5.04 9.33
CA GLU A 496 6.11 -4.14 8.49
C GLU A 496 6.47 -4.24 7.00
N LEU A 497 7.67 -4.76 6.68
CA LEU A 497 8.16 -4.95 5.31
C LEU A 497 8.11 -6.41 4.86
N GLU A 498 7.71 -7.36 5.72
CA GLU A 498 7.66 -8.78 5.34
C GLU A 498 6.70 -9.01 4.17
N SER A 499 5.50 -8.41 4.21
CA SER A 499 4.52 -8.51 3.13
C SER A 499 5.05 -7.94 1.80
N LEU A 500 5.88 -6.89 1.84
CA LEU A 500 6.56 -6.37 0.66
C LEU A 500 7.61 -7.37 0.18
N ALA A 501 8.44 -7.91 1.09
CA ALA A 501 9.48 -8.87 0.75
C ALA A 501 8.90 -10.15 0.13
N GLN A 502 7.75 -10.64 0.59
CA GLN A 502 7.06 -11.80 0.02
C GLN A 502 6.59 -11.51 -1.43
N VAL A 503 5.90 -10.40 -1.67
CA VAL A 503 5.47 -10.01 -3.03
C VAL A 503 6.67 -9.78 -3.96
N LEU A 504 7.72 -9.10 -3.47
CA LEU A 504 8.97 -8.89 -4.22
C LEU A 504 9.84 -10.16 -4.36
N GLN A 505 9.43 -11.33 -3.85
CA GLN A 505 10.10 -12.61 -4.12
C GLN A 505 9.52 -13.34 -5.34
N SER A 506 8.24 -13.12 -5.71
CA SER A 506 7.67 -13.74 -6.93
C SER A 506 8.23 -13.08 -8.21
N PRO A 507 8.85 -13.84 -9.14
CA PRO A 507 9.29 -13.31 -10.43
C PRO A 507 8.13 -12.93 -11.36
N VAL A 508 6.94 -13.47 -11.11
CA VAL A 508 5.70 -13.10 -11.81
C VAL A 508 5.21 -11.75 -11.28
N ALA A 509 5.05 -11.60 -9.96
CA ALA A 509 4.68 -10.31 -9.35
C ALA A 509 5.68 -9.18 -9.69
N ARG A 510 7.01 -9.45 -9.70
CA ARG A 510 8.02 -8.46 -10.13
C ARG A 510 7.81 -7.95 -11.56
N ARG A 511 7.50 -8.83 -12.51
CA ARG A 511 7.29 -8.48 -13.92
C ARG A 511 5.96 -7.73 -14.10
N GLN A 512 4.95 -8.12 -13.34
CA GLN A 512 3.62 -7.52 -13.37
C GLN A 512 3.62 -6.09 -12.77
N LEU A 513 4.21 -5.92 -11.58
CA LEU A 513 4.30 -4.62 -10.89
C LEU A 513 5.20 -3.60 -11.63
N ALA A 514 6.07 -4.05 -12.54
CA ALA A 514 6.81 -3.14 -13.43
C ALA A 514 5.89 -2.27 -14.31
N ALA A 515 4.66 -2.73 -14.61
CA ALA A 515 3.66 -1.93 -15.30
C ALA A 515 3.23 -0.68 -14.51
N MET A 516 3.11 -0.79 -13.17
CA MET A 516 2.81 0.35 -12.30
C MET A 516 3.97 1.35 -12.26
N VAL A 517 5.21 0.86 -12.24
CA VAL A 517 6.44 1.68 -12.21
C VAL A 517 6.60 2.50 -13.50
N THR A 518 6.15 1.97 -14.63
CA THR A 518 6.24 2.61 -15.95
C THR A 518 5.01 3.44 -16.33
N ALA A 519 4.02 3.52 -15.44
CA ALA A 519 2.70 4.08 -15.74
C ALA A 519 2.76 5.55 -16.24
N PRO A 520 1.94 5.91 -17.24
CA PRO A 520 1.68 7.31 -17.59
C PRO A 520 0.99 8.07 -16.44
N PRO A 521 1.05 9.42 -16.44
CA PRO A 521 0.32 10.22 -15.47
C PRO A 521 -1.19 10.09 -15.68
N ALA A 522 -1.94 10.13 -14.59
CA ALA A 522 -3.39 10.28 -14.62
C ALA A 522 -3.81 11.75 -14.79
N SER A 523 -4.90 11.97 -15.51
CA SER A 523 -5.58 13.26 -15.63
C SER A 523 -6.91 13.19 -14.89
N SER A 524 -6.98 13.96 -13.80
CA SER A 524 -8.11 14.06 -12.90
C SER A 524 -9.05 15.23 -13.25
N ALA A 525 -9.03 15.75 -14.48
CA ALA A 525 -9.64 17.03 -14.84
C ALA A 525 -11.13 17.22 -14.43
N ARG A 526 -11.97 16.20 -14.52
CA ARG A 526 -13.37 16.22 -14.02
C ARG A 526 -13.40 16.18 -12.49
N THR A 527 -12.59 15.32 -11.88
CA THR A 527 -12.41 15.25 -10.42
C THR A 527 -11.93 16.58 -9.83
N ASP A 528 -10.94 17.23 -10.45
CA ASP A 528 -10.37 18.51 -10.02
C ASP A 528 -11.39 19.65 -10.18
N ALA A 529 -12.13 19.68 -11.30
CA ALA A 529 -13.23 20.62 -11.49
C ALA A 529 -14.34 20.44 -10.45
N PHE A 530 -14.67 19.19 -10.09
CA PHE A 530 -15.63 18.88 -9.04
C PHE A 530 -15.13 19.28 -7.64
N VAL A 531 -13.88 18.94 -7.30
CA VAL A 531 -13.19 19.32 -6.05
C VAL A 531 -13.18 20.84 -5.88
N ALA A 532 -12.84 21.59 -6.94
CA ALA A 532 -12.87 23.05 -6.93
C ALA A 532 -14.30 23.61 -6.80
N ALA A 533 -15.29 23.03 -7.49
CA ALA A 533 -16.69 23.47 -7.42
C ALA A 533 -17.33 23.25 -6.04
N GLN A 534 -16.95 22.18 -5.34
CA GLN A 534 -17.42 21.89 -3.98
C GLN A 534 -16.54 22.52 -2.88
N GLY A 535 -15.47 23.24 -3.24
CA GLY A 535 -14.54 23.86 -2.28
C GLY A 535 -13.78 22.86 -1.40
N LEU A 536 -13.58 21.63 -1.88
CA LEU A 536 -12.86 20.59 -1.16
C LEU A 536 -11.35 20.91 -1.07
N PRO A 537 -10.65 20.47 -0.01
CA PRO A 537 -9.21 20.67 0.11
C PRO A 537 -8.44 19.88 -0.96
N ALA A 538 -7.28 20.41 -1.34
CA ALA A 538 -6.29 19.66 -2.11
C ALA A 538 -5.72 18.49 -1.29
N PRO A 539 -5.30 17.38 -1.91
CA PRO A 539 -4.69 16.25 -1.20
C PRO A 539 -3.37 16.69 -0.56
N ALA A 540 -3.07 16.15 0.63
CA ALA A 540 -1.75 16.32 1.23
C ALA A 540 -0.67 15.63 0.37
N THR A 541 0.51 16.24 0.25
CA THR A 541 1.64 15.75 -0.54
C THR A 541 2.96 15.78 0.26
N GLY A 542 4.09 15.40 -0.37
CA GLY A 542 5.42 15.55 0.23
C GLY A 542 5.63 14.83 1.56
N LEU A 543 6.33 15.51 2.47
CA LEU A 543 6.47 15.07 3.86
C LEU A 543 5.15 15.18 4.64
N ALA A 544 4.27 16.12 4.32
CA ALA A 544 3.04 16.33 5.10
C ALA A 544 2.12 15.10 5.07
N ALA A 545 1.94 14.51 3.88
CA ALA A 545 1.21 13.25 3.71
C ALA A 545 1.86 12.03 4.37
N ARG A 546 3.18 12.10 4.64
CA ARG A 546 4.00 10.94 5.05
C ARG A 546 4.53 11.07 6.49
N GLY A 547 4.34 12.21 7.15
CA GLY A 547 4.90 12.53 8.46
C GLY A 547 4.42 11.59 9.56
N LYS A 548 3.10 11.42 9.73
CA LYS A 548 2.58 10.44 10.70
C LYS A 548 2.75 9.00 10.30
N LEU A 549 2.80 8.67 9.00
CA LEU A 549 3.22 7.33 8.59
C LEU A 549 4.65 7.05 9.07
N LEU A 550 5.56 8.02 8.89
CA LEU A 550 6.94 7.92 9.35
C LEU A 550 7.06 7.88 10.88
N GLU A 551 6.20 8.57 11.64
CA GLU A 551 6.15 8.42 13.11
C GLU A 551 5.56 7.06 13.56
N VAL A 552 4.52 6.55 12.91
CA VAL A 552 3.95 5.22 13.20
C VAL A 552 4.93 4.11 12.82
N VAL A 553 5.67 4.30 11.73
CA VAL A 553 6.75 3.40 11.28
C VAL A 553 8.09 3.73 11.98
N ALA A 554 8.17 4.69 12.91
CA ALA A 554 9.44 5.06 13.56
C ALA A 554 10.01 4.00 14.51
N GLY A 555 9.23 2.96 14.87
CA GLY A 555 9.78 1.74 15.46
C GLY A 555 10.79 1.04 14.52
N VAL A 556 10.59 1.20 13.21
CA VAL A 556 11.53 0.86 12.14
C VAL A 556 12.53 2.02 11.96
N GLY A 557 13.34 2.26 12.99
CA GLY A 557 14.32 3.34 12.99
C GLY A 557 15.37 3.25 11.86
N THR A 558 16.10 4.33 11.64
CA THR A 558 17.30 4.32 10.78
C THR A 558 18.32 3.29 11.31
N ARG A 559 19.04 2.59 10.41
CA ARG A 559 20.18 1.72 10.82
C ARG A 559 21.12 2.50 11.73
N ALA A 560 21.55 1.88 12.83
CA ALA A 560 22.48 2.47 13.81
C ALA A 560 23.87 2.78 13.21
N ASP A 561 24.14 2.15 12.07
CA ASP A 561 25.37 2.09 11.29
C ASP A 561 25.21 2.67 9.87
N ALA A 562 24.08 3.32 9.56
CA ALA A 562 23.97 4.20 8.38
C ALA A 562 24.68 5.54 8.65
N GLU A 563 25.29 6.15 7.63
CA GLU A 563 25.81 7.52 7.79
C GLU A 563 24.67 8.50 8.09
N PRO A 564 24.85 9.42 9.06
CA PRO A 564 23.84 10.41 9.38
C PRO A 564 23.66 11.39 8.21
N TYR A 565 22.41 11.74 7.91
CA TYR A 565 22.08 12.63 6.81
C TYR A 565 22.79 13.99 6.92
N LEU A 566 22.95 14.48 8.15
CA LEU A 566 23.70 15.68 8.48
C LEU A 566 24.46 15.47 9.79
N ARG A 567 25.75 15.82 9.82
CA ARG A 567 26.55 15.88 11.06
C ARG A 567 27.35 17.18 11.15
N PHE A 568 27.53 17.69 12.35
CA PHE A 568 28.34 18.86 12.66
C PHE A 568 28.99 18.69 14.04
N ASN A 569 30.06 19.43 14.30
CA ASN A 569 30.78 19.34 15.57
C ASN A 569 30.36 20.48 16.51
N GLU A 570 30.65 20.31 17.79
CA GLU A 570 30.56 21.35 18.79
C GLU A 570 31.61 21.14 19.88
N THR A 571 32.61 22.01 19.88
CA THR A 571 33.60 22.12 20.97
C THR A 571 33.07 23.09 22.04
N LEU A 572 32.99 22.66 23.30
CA LEU A 572 32.63 23.49 24.45
C LEU A 572 33.72 23.42 25.52
N SER A 573 34.13 24.57 26.05
CA SER A 573 35.11 24.67 27.15
C SER A 573 34.51 25.46 28.32
N GLY A 574 34.79 25.04 29.55
CA GLY A 574 34.38 25.78 30.73
C GLY A 574 34.68 25.05 32.04
N THR A 575 33.81 25.22 33.03
CA THR A 575 34.09 24.80 34.41
C THR A 575 32.87 24.29 35.15
N VAL A 576 33.08 23.27 35.99
CA VAL A 576 32.11 22.77 36.97
C VAL A 576 32.63 22.94 38.40
N VAL A 577 31.72 22.99 39.36
CA VAL A 577 31.98 22.97 40.80
C VAL A 577 31.20 21.81 41.43
N SER A 578 31.65 21.33 42.60
CA SER A 578 30.87 20.37 43.39
C SER A 578 29.55 21.00 43.89
N VAL A 579 28.54 20.17 44.08
CA VAL A 579 27.20 20.53 44.60
C VAL A 579 27.10 20.35 46.14
N ASP A 580 28.22 20.01 46.79
CA ASP A 580 28.25 19.76 48.24
C ASP A 580 28.22 21.08 49.05
N ASP A 581 27.04 21.43 49.58
CA ASP A 581 26.73 22.67 50.32
C ASP A 581 27.57 22.88 51.61
N THR A 582 28.45 21.94 51.98
CA THR A 582 29.29 22.01 53.18
C THR A 582 30.70 22.60 52.96
N ILE A 583 31.05 22.96 51.73
CA ILE A 583 32.41 23.41 51.37
C ILE A 583 32.46 24.95 51.24
N GLU A 584 33.28 25.62 52.08
CA GLU A 584 33.38 27.10 52.09
C GLU A 584 33.98 27.71 50.80
N GLU A 585 34.91 27.01 50.13
CA GLU A 585 35.46 27.40 48.83
C GLU A 585 35.30 26.24 47.80
N PRO A 586 34.30 26.29 46.89
CA PRO A 586 34.05 25.20 45.95
C PRO A 586 35.12 25.13 44.86
N VAL A 587 35.80 23.99 44.77
CA VAL A 587 36.86 23.73 43.78
C VAL A 587 36.29 23.85 42.36
N THR A 588 36.86 24.76 41.58
CA THR A 588 36.50 24.98 40.17
C THR A 588 37.32 24.07 39.27
N ILE A 589 36.64 23.11 38.64
CA ILE A 589 37.23 22.05 37.81
C ILE A 589 37.06 22.44 36.33
N PRO A 590 38.12 22.49 35.51
CA PRO A 590 37.99 22.70 34.06
C PRO A 590 37.46 21.43 33.38
N CYS A 591 36.45 21.59 32.52
CA CYS A 591 35.97 20.53 31.62
C CYS A 591 35.98 21.03 30.17
N ASP A 592 36.42 20.16 29.26
CA ASP A 592 36.32 20.32 27.81
C ASP A 592 35.43 19.20 27.23
N LEU A 593 34.48 19.57 26.36
CA LEU A 593 33.61 18.65 25.64
C LEU A 593 33.87 18.78 24.15
N ARG A 594 34.00 17.63 23.47
CA ARG A 594 34.04 17.54 22.01
C ARG A 594 32.88 16.68 21.56
N LEU A 595 31.83 17.30 21.07
CA LEU A 595 30.60 16.63 20.65
C LEU A 595 30.51 16.61 19.12
N ALA A 596 30.14 15.47 18.56
CA ALA A 596 29.56 15.35 17.23
C ALA A 596 28.04 15.26 17.39
N LEU A 597 27.33 16.23 16.82
CA LEU A 597 25.87 16.22 16.74
C LEU A 597 25.46 15.73 15.36
N SER A 598 24.55 14.77 15.33
CA SER A 598 24.05 14.19 14.08
C SER A 598 22.53 14.17 14.03
N VAL A 599 22.02 14.43 12.83
CA VAL A 599 20.64 14.18 12.45
C VAL A 599 20.67 12.96 11.54
N ALA A 600 20.13 11.84 12.02
CA ALA A 600 19.96 10.65 11.21
C ALA A 600 19.13 10.98 9.96
N GLY A 601 18.01 11.69 10.11
CA GLY A 601 17.18 12.24 9.02
C GLY A 601 16.18 13.30 9.49
N SER A 602 15.65 14.09 8.56
CA SER A 602 14.77 15.25 8.79
C SER A 602 13.72 15.11 9.88
N ALA A 603 12.97 14.00 9.92
CA ALA A 603 11.84 13.84 10.83
C ALA A 603 12.27 13.85 12.30
N GLN A 604 13.49 13.37 12.58
CA GLN A 604 14.12 13.48 13.89
C GLN A 604 14.27 14.96 14.29
N ALA A 605 14.74 15.82 13.39
CA ALA A 605 14.87 17.25 13.63
C ALA A 605 13.55 18.03 13.55
N PHE A 606 12.61 17.66 12.68
CA PHE A 606 11.41 18.46 12.39
C PHE A 606 10.19 18.06 13.21
N ALA A 607 9.98 16.77 13.46
CA ALA A 607 8.87 16.25 14.27
C ALA A 607 9.30 16.07 15.73
N ALA A 608 10.31 15.23 15.99
CA ALA A 608 10.80 14.97 17.35
C ALA A 608 11.65 16.12 17.93
N ARG A 609 12.25 16.95 17.07
CA ARG A 609 13.21 18.01 17.41
C ARG A 609 14.48 17.52 18.11
N THR A 610 14.84 16.26 17.91
CA THR A 610 15.98 15.61 18.55
C THR A 610 17.19 15.58 17.61
N LEU A 611 18.38 15.69 18.19
CA LEU A 611 19.68 15.43 17.57
C LEU A 611 20.33 14.29 18.38
N ASP A 612 21.01 13.36 17.70
CA ASP A 612 21.88 12.41 18.38
C ASP A 612 23.21 13.09 18.73
N VAL A 613 23.79 12.72 19.87
CA VAL A 613 25.03 13.31 20.38
C VAL A 613 25.98 12.19 20.76
N ARG A 614 27.18 12.21 20.16
CA ARG A 614 28.31 11.34 20.53
C ARG A 614 29.56 12.20 20.74
N GLY A 615 30.55 11.72 21.49
CA GLY A 615 31.80 12.46 21.65
C GLY A 615 32.59 12.10 22.91
N GLU A 616 33.34 13.07 23.40
CA GLU A 616 34.24 12.94 24.56
C GLU A 616 34.04 14.10 25.55
N LEU A 617 34.08 13.80 26.84
CA LEU A 617 34.19 14.75 27.95
C LEU A 617 35.55 14.52 28.62
N HIS A 618 36.46 15.48 28.51
CA HIS A 618 37.67 15.50 29.32
C HIS A 618 37.45 16.44 30.51
N CYS A 619 37.45 15.89 31.73
CA CYS A 619 37.33 16.68 32.95
C CYS A 619 38.11 16.00 34.09
N PRO A 620 39.38 16.38 34.35
CA PRO A 620 40.33 15.59 35.14
C PRO A 620 39.91 15.17 36.57
N ALA A 621 38.96 15.87 37.20
CA ALA A 621 38.46 15.51 38.53
C ALA A 621 37.26 14.54 38.52
N LEU A 622 36.64 14.30 37.36
CA LEU A 622 35.72 13.17 37.15
C LEU A 622 36.56 11.89 36.92
N HIS A 623 37.51 11.98 35.98
CA HIS A 623 38.41 10.91 35.58
C HIS A 623 39.63 11.50 34.83
N PRO A 624 40.85 10.95 34.96
CA PRO A 624 42.04 11.48 34.28
C PRO A 624 41.99 11.33 32.76
N GLU A 625 41.57 10.16 32.25
CA GLU A 625 41.31 9.93 30.82
C GLU A 625 39.92 10.44 30.42
N PRO A 626 39.68 10.84 29.15
CA PRO A 626 38.36 11.27 28.68
C PRO A 626 37.26 10.23 28.86
N LEU A 627 36.05 10.68 29.18
CA LEU A 627 34.85 9.86 29.22
C LEU A 627 34.17 9.85 27.84
N THR A 628 33.78 8.67 27.37
CA THR A 628 32.97 8.50 26.16
C THR A 628 31.56 9.02 26.42
N VAL A 629 31.02 9.83 25.51
CA VAL A 629 29.70 10.48 25.59
C VAL A 629 28.75 9.90 24.55
N GLU A 630 27.54 9.52 24.95
CA GLU A 630 26.45 9.16 24.04
C GLU A 630 25.09 9.60 24.61
N GLY A 631 24.22 10.17 23.78
CA GLY A 631 22.88 10.57 24.17
C GLY A 631 22.17 11.43 23.13
N THR A 632 21.30 12.33 23.58
CA THR A 632 20.47 13.16 22.70
C THR A 632 20.43 14.63 23.13
N ALA A 633 20.13 15.51 22.18
CA ALA A 633 19.82 16.93 22.43
C ALA A 633 18.49 17.33 21.77
N ILE A 634 17.56 17.89 22.55
CA ILE A 634 16.23 18.31 22.09
C ILE A 634 16.23 19.82 21.85
N VAL A 635 15.86 20.25 20.64
CA VAL A 635 15.73 21.66 20.23
C VAL A 635 14.34 22.19 20.60
N ARG A 636 14.28 23.32 21.34
CA ARG A 636 13.05 23.88 21.94
C ARG A 636 12.25 22.82 22.75
N PRO A 637 12.83 22.25 23.82
CA PRO A 637 12.21 21.17 24.62
C PRO A 637 10.87 21.53 25.25
N HIS A 638 10.60 22.83 25.44
CA HIS A 638 9.35 23.37 26.00
C HIS A 638 8.78 24.50 25.12
N ASP A 639 8.97 24.42 23.79
CA ASP A 639 8.70 25.52 22.84
C ASP A 639 9.40 26.86 23.20
N GLY A 640 10.47 26.82 24.00
CA GLY A 640 11.16 28.02 24.51
C GLY A 640 10.43 28.71 25.67
N LEU A 641 9.40 28.11 26.26
CA LEU A 641 8.82 28.58 27.51
C LEU A 641 9.85 28.50 28.66
N PRO A 642 9.96 29.53 29.53
CA PRO A 642 10.88 29.50 30.67
C PRO A 642 10.61 28.37 31.65
N LEU A 643 11.68 27.82 32.20
CA LEU A 643 11.63 27.02 33.42
C LEU A 643 11.47 27.97 34.62
N ARG A 644 10.23 28.11 35.12
CA ARG A 644 9.80 28.77 36.38
C ARG A 644 10.51 30.11 36.73
N HIS A 645 9.79 31.22 36.59
CA HIS A 645 10.17 32.57 37.05
C HIS A 645 11.44 33.19 36.42
N GLU A 646 12.27 32.45 35.69
CA GLU A 646 13.42 33.01 34.96
C GLU A 646 13.02 33.80 33.69
N THR A 647 13.84 34.80 33.33
CA THR A 647 13.78 35.49 32.02
C THR A 647 14.67 34.82 30.97
N ARG A 648 14.84 33.49 31.07
CA ARG A 648 15.73 32.67 30.24
C ARG A 648 14.92 31.58 29.56
N HIS A 649 15.14 31.41 28.26
CA HIS A 649 14.36 30.55 27.39
C HIS A 649 15.20 29.34 26.98
N PRO A 650 14.83 28.11 27.34
CA PRO A 650 15.59 26.91 27.00
C PRO A 650 15.49 26.66 25.48
N ILE A 651 16.65 26.77 24.80
CA ILE A 651 16.75 26.57 23.35
C ILE A 651 17.18 25.16 22.98
N MET A 652 18.00 24.51 23.81
CA MET A 652 18.38 23.11 23.68
C MET A 652 18.52 22.45 25.05
N HIS A 653 18.16 21.18 25.15
CA HIS A 653 18.30 20.32 26.33
C HIS A 653 19.04 19.03 25.96
N TYR A 654 20.20 18.82 26.57
CA TYR A 654 21.08 17.68 26.37
C TYR A 654 20.86 16.67 27.49
N ARG A 655 20.71 15.39 27.14
CA ARG A 655 20.61 14.27 28.07
C ARG A 655 21.57 13.18 27.62
N LEU A 656 22.74 13.14 28.26
CA LEU A 656 23.88 12.33 27.83
C LEU A 656 24.26 11.32 28.93
N ALA A 657 24.54 10.09 28.52
CA ALA A 657 25.26 9.12 29.33
C ALA A 657 26.77 9.28 29.06
N LEU A 658 27.57 9.13 30.12
CA LEU A 658 29.02 9.15 30.06
C LEU A 658 29.56 7.80 30.57
N ARG A 659 30.64 7.31 29.96
CA ARG A 659 31.36 6.12 30.42
C ARG A 659 32.84 6.44 30.55
N ASP A 660 33.41 6.17 31.71
CA ASP A 660 34.87 6.20 31.89
C ASP A 660 35.51 4.87 31.40
N PRO A 661 36.82 4.86 31.07
CA PRO A 661 37.52 3.66 30.62
C PRO A 661 37.52 2.48 31.60
N ASP A 662 37.39 2.75 32.91
CA ASP A 662 37.33 1.73 33.96
C ASP A 662 35.95 1.05 34.06
N GLY A 663 34.96 1.50 33.25
CA GLY A 663 33.62 0.91 33.16
C GLY A 663 32.59 1.56 34.10
N GLY A 664 32.96 2.61 34.81
CA GLY A 664 32.03 3.47 35.54
C GLY A 664 31.08 4.21 34.60
N THR A 665 29.90 4.54 35.12
CA THR A 665 28.84 5.21 34.35
C THR A 665 28.30 6.41 35.08
N TRP A 666 28.10 7.49 34.32
CA TRP A 666 27.65 8.78 34.79
C TRP A 666 26.57 9.31 33.85
N TRP A 667 25.81 10.29 34.32
CA TRP A 667 24.88 11.05 33.51
C TRP A 667 25.29 12.53 33.51
N MET A 668 25.03 13.20 32.39
CA MET A 668 25.07 14.65 32.31
C MET A 668 23.78 15.18 31.68
N GLU A 669 23.13 16.10 32.39
CA GLU A 669 22.01 16.87 31.86
C GLU A 669 22.47 18.32 31.65
N GLY A 670 22.02 18.98 30.59
CA GLY A 670 22.46 20.34 30.32
C GLY A 670 21.51 21.15 29.45
N TYR A 671 21.46 22.45 29.70
CA TYR A 671 20.53 23.37 29.05
C TYR A 671 21.26 24.58 28.47
N LYS A 672 21.04 24.84 27.18
CA LYS A 672 21.39 26.12 26.56
C LYS A 672 20.20 27.07 26.67
N PHE A 673 20.49 28.33 26.98
CA PHE A 673 19.46 29.34 27.24
C PHE A 673 19.70 30.62 26.41
N ALA A 674 18.62 31.13 25.82
CA ALA A 674 18.57 32.46 25.25
C ALA A 674 17.95 33.48 26.23
N ALA A 675 18.37 34.75 26.18
CA ALA A 675 17.78 35.82 26.99
C ALA A 675 17.68 37.15 26.21
N ALA A 676 16.69 37.96 26.55
CA ALA A 676 16.43 39.24 25.90
C ALA A 676 17.38 40.36 26.35
N ARG A 677 18.69 40.24 26.07
CA ARG A 677 19.72 41.25 26.39
C ARG A 677 20.69 41.50 25.22
N ARG A 678 21.42 42.62 25.26
CA ARG A 678 22.29 43.16 24.17
C ARG A 678 23.52 42.31 23.78
N GLN A 679 23.59 41.02 24.14
CA GLN A 679 24.74 40.13 23.85
C GLN A 679 24.31 38.74 23.34
N LEU A 680 23.25 38.69 22.51
CA LEU A 680 22.63 37.47 21.98
C LEU A 680 23.62 36.38 21.54
N VAL A 681 24.58 36.70 20.66
CA VAL A 681 25.52 35.72 20.07
C VAL A 681 26.33 34.97 21.15
N ARG A 682 26.76 35.68 22.20
CA ARG A 682 27.58 35.10 23.28
C ARG A 682 26.77 34.20 24.23
N GLN A 683 25.44 34.32 24.23
CA GLN A 683 24.55 33.52 25.08
C GLN A 683 24.16 32.19 24.43
N LEU A 684 23.95 32.17 23.11
CA LEU A 684 23.61 30.95 22.36
C LEU A 684 24.65 29.82 22.53
N GLY A 685 25.92 30.19 22.68
CA GLY A 685 27.03 29.25 22.89
C GLY A 685 27.23 28.79 24.35
N THR A 686 26.44 29.24 25.33
CA THR A 686 26.64 28.86 26.75
C THR A 686 25.62 27.81 27.22
N GLN A 687 26.12 26.70 27.76
CA GLN A 687 25.37 25.58 28.28
C GLN A 687 25.60 25.44 29.79
N ALA A 688 24.53 25.51 30.58
CA ALA A 688 24.57 25.07 31.96
C ALA A 688 24.56 23.54 31.99
N VAL A 689 25.35 22.92 32.86
CA VAL A 689 25.49 21.45 32.98
C VAL A 689 25.39 20.98 34.42
N GLU A 690 24.84 19.79 34.61
CA GLU A 690 24.82 19.02 35.85
C GLU A 690 25.30 17.60 35.57
N ILE A 691 26.17 17.05 36.42
CA ILE A 691 26.80 15.74 36.24
C ILE A 691 26.66 14.94 37.54
N GLY A 692 26.22 13.69 37.45
CA GLY A 692 26.10 12.75 38.57
C GLY A 692 26.44 11.32 38.15
N ARG A 693 26.62 10.41 39.11
CA ARG A 693 26.76 8.97 38.81
C ARG A 693 25.41 8.34 38.50
N THR A 694 25.40 7.25 37.73
CA THR A 694 24.15 6.55 37.38
C THR A 694 23.40 6.08 38.64
N GLY A 695 22.24 6.68 38.90
CA GLY A 695 21.41 6.41 40.09
C GLY A 695 21.62 7.37 41.27
N GLU A 696 22.60 8.27 41.18
CA GLU A 696 22.90 9.31 42.18
C GLU A 696 22.44 10.71 41.69
N PRO A 697 22.19 11.66 42.60
CA PRO A 697 21.92 13.06 42.24
C PRO A 697 23.15 13.75 41.62
N ALA A 698 22.98 14.99 41.16
CA ALA A 698 24.07 15.78 40.59
C ALA A 698 25.16 16.04 41.65
N ALA A 699 26.35 15.51 41.41
CA ALA A 699 27.54 15.76 42.22
C ALA A 699 28.27 17.04 41.80
N TYR A 700 28.12 17.44 40.53
CA TYR A 700 28.72 18.64 39.95
C TYR A 700 27.70 19.48 39.18
N ARG A 701 27.85 20.81 39.23
CA ARG A 701 27.08 21.78 38.43
C ARG A 701 28.04 22.82 37.84
N GLY A 702 27.79 23.31 36.63
CA GLY A 702 28.68 24.28 36.01
C GLY A 702 28.16 24.93 34.73
N ALA A 703 29.08 25.57 34.01
CA ALA A 703 28.83 26.20 32.73
C ALA A 703 29.99 25.92 31.76
N VAL A 704 29.65 25.43 30.57
CA VAL A 704 30.57 25.24 29.45
C VAL A 704 30.11 26.09 28.27
N SER A 705 31.05 26.55 27.45
CA SER A 705 30.76 27.53 26.40
C SER A 705 31.55 27.28 25.12
N VAL A 706 30.90 27.48 23.96
CA VAL A 706 31.55 27.37 22.64
C VAL A 706 32.58 28.48 22.49
N PRO A 707 33.87 28.18 22.29
CA PRO A 707 34.87 29.20 22.02
C PRO A 707 34.55 29.97 20.73
N MET A 708 34.62 31.31 20.78
CA MET A 708 34.27 32.16 19.62
C MET A 708 35.07 31.86 18.34
N HIS A 709 36.23 31.20 18.45
CA HIS A 709 37.06 30.81 17.31
C HIS A 709 36.69 29.45 16.70
N THR A 710 36.01 28.55 17.42
CA THR A 710 35.53 27.27 16.87
C THR A 710 34.14 27.40 16.23
N TYR A 711 33.32 28.38 16.63
CA TYR A 711 31.93 28.52 16.19
C TYR A 711 31.71 28.44 14.66
N LEU A 712 32.53 29.15 13.86
CA LEU A 712 32.44 29.13 12.40
C LEU A 712 32.90 27.76 11.81
N PRO A 713 34.11 27.27 12.13
CA PRO A 713 34.55 25.92 11.76
C PRO A 713 33.60 24.80 12.15
N ASP A 714 33.07 24.80 13.38
CA ASP A 714 32.27 23.72 13.94
C ASP A 714 30.81 23.74 13.44
N GLN A 715 30.16 24.91 13.48
CA GLN A 715 28.69 25.02 13.34
C GLN A 715 28.19 25.57 12.01
N ILE A 716 29.08 26.01 11.11
CA ILE A 716 28.71 26.50 9.77
C ILE A 716 29.51 25.76 8.70
N ASP A 717 30.84 25.81 8.74
CA ASP A 717 31.65 25.21 7.68
C ASP A 717 31.71 23.69 7.82
N GLY A 718 31.96 23.19 9.04
CA GLY A 718 32.02 21.77 9.41
C GLY A 718 30.70 21.00 9.38
N ILE A 719 29.58 21.61 8.99
CA ILE A 719 28.36 20.87 8.64
C ILE A 719 28.66 20.01 7.41
N GLN A 720 28.73 18.70 7.62
CA GLN A 720 28.85 17.65 6.60
C GLN A 720 27.46 17.08 6.32
N ILE A 721 27.17 16.86 5.05
CA ILE A 721 25.96 16.19 4.55
C ILE A 721 26.39 14.82 4.00
N ASP A 722 25.47 13.85 4.01
CA ASP A 722 25.59 12.56 3.32
C ASP A 722 26.33 12.70 1.95
N PRO A 723 27.54 12.12 1.81
CA PRO A 723 28.38 12.33 0.64
C PRO A 723 27.88 11.59 -0.60
N THR A 724 26.89 10.69 -0.46
CA THR A 724 26.29 9.97 -1.59
C THR A 724 25.29 10.84 -2.38
N LEU A 725 24.87 11.97 -1.82
CA LEU A 725 23.98 12.94 -2.47
C LEU A 725 24.77 13.85 -3.42
N SER A 726 24.14 14.29 -4.51
CA SER A 726 24.77 15.23 -5.45
C SER A 726 25.04 16.60 -4.80
N GLU A 727 26.05 17.34 -5.28
CA GLU A 727 26.40 18.66 -4.74
C GLU A 727 25.19 19.62 -4.61
N ARG A 728 24.26 19.59 -5.58
CA ARG A 728 23.06 20.43 -5.54
C ARG A 728 22.15 20.06 -4.35
N GLN A 729 22.02 18.77 -4.06
CA GLN A 729 21.27 18.26 -2.91
C GLN A 729 21.98 18.58 -1.60
N GLN A 730 23.31 18.40 -1.52
CA GLN A 730 24.09 18.76 -0.33
C GLN A 730 24.00 20.26 0.02
N ARG A 731 24.13 21.13 -0.98
CA ARG A 731 23.99 22.59 -0.81
C ARG A 731 22.57 22.96 -0.35
N LEU A 732 21.53 22.34 -0.93
CA LEU A 732 20.14 22.56 -0.55
C LEU A 732 19.84 22.09 0.88
N ALA A 733 20.34 20.91 1.26
CA ALA A 733 20.25 20.35 2.61
C ALA A 733 20.84 21.29 3.67
N LYS A 734 22.07 21.75 3.44
CA LYS A 734 22.78 22.68 4.34
C LYS A 734 22.04 24.00 4.51
N LEU A 735 21.48 24.56 3.43
CA LEU A 735 20.66 25.79 3.48
C LEU A 735 19.35 25.60 4.25
N LEU A 736 18.64 24.48 4.05
CA LEU A 736 17.38 24.19 4.74
C LEU A 736 17.58 23.92 6.23
N TRP A 737 18.64 23.19 6.60
CA TRP A 737 19.04 23.00 7.99
C TRP A 737 19.32 24.34 8.67
N LEU A 738 20.19 25.18 8.10
CA LEU A 738 20.54 26.50 8.65
C LEU A 738 19.29 27.40 8.79
N SER A 739 18.40 27.38 7.80
CA SER A 739 17.15 28.15 7.81
C SER A 739 16.18 27.66 8.90
N TRP A 740 16.00 26.35 9.06
CA TRP A 740 15.14 25.79 10.09
C TRP A 740 15.71 25.99 11.49
N PHE A 741 16.99 25.66 11.71
CA PHE A 741 17.65 25.74 13.01
C PHE A 741 17.72 27.19 13.50
N GLY A 742 18.18 28.10 12.64
CA GLY A 742 18.13 29.54 12.90
C GLY A 742 16.70 30.05 13.14
N GLY A 743 15.71 29.52 12.43
CA GLY A 743 14.30 29.82 12.63
C GLY A 743 13.76 29.38 14.00
N GLN A 744 14.16 28.21 14.53
CA GLN A 744 13.75 27.75 15.87
C GLN A 744 14.44 28.56 16.98
N LEU A 745 15.73 28.87 16.84
CA LEU A 745 16.43 29.77 17.75
C LEU A 745 15.80 31.18 17.74
N GLY A 746 15.45 31.70 16.57
CA GLY A 746 14.74 32.97 16.41
C GLY A 746 13.35 32.99 17.05
N LYS A 747 12.54 31.94 16.88
CA LYS A 747 11.24 31.80 17.55
C LYS A 747 11.38 31.82 19.07
N SER A 748 12.39 31.14 19.61
CA SER A 748 12.66 31.08 21.06
C SER A 748 13.07 32.44 21.67
N LEU A 749 13.48 33.39 20.85
CA LEU A 749 13.76 34.77 21.24
C LEU A 749 12.55 35.69 21.07
N LEU A 750 11.79 35.53 19.98
CA LEU A 750 10.74 36.47 19.58
C LEU A 750 9.37 36.15 20.18
N GLU A 751 9.02 34.87 20.26
CA GLU A 751 7.70 34.41 20.72
C GLU A 751 7.40 34.80 22.18
N PRO A 752 8.35 34.69 23.15
CA PRO A 752 8.10 35.14 24.52
C PRO A 752 7.99 36.67 24.64
N MET A 753 8.78 37.43 23.86
CA MET A 753 8.70 38.89 23.79
C MET A 753 7.32 39.35 23.29
N LEU A 754 6.77 38.66 22.28
CA LEU A 754 5.44 38.91 21.75
C LEU A 754 4.34 38.57 22.77
N ARG A 755 4.45 37.43 23.48
CA ARG A 755 3.47 37.05 24.53
C ARG A 755 3.47 38.03 25.70
N VAL A 756 4.64 38.44 26.21
CA VAL A 756 4.74 39.51 27.22
C VAL A 756 4.16 40.83 26.68
N GLY A 757 4.32 41.11 25.38
CA GLY A 757 3.68 42.24 24.71
C GLY A 757 2.15 42.17 24.69
N THR A 758 1.55 41.00 24.41
CA THR A 758 0.10 40.80 24.45
C THR A 758 -0.45 40.86 25.88
N ASP A 759 0.24 40.24 26.84
CA ASP A 759 -0.17 40.25 28.25
C ASP A 759 -0.15 41.68 28.81
N LEU A 760 0.88 42.47 28.48
CA LEU A 760 0.93 43.91 28.82
C LEU A 760 -0.17 44.73 28.13
N LEU A 761 -0.58 44.37 26.91
CA LEU A 761 -1.66 45.05 26.19
C LEU A 761 -3.04 44.70 26.74
N ASP A 762 -3.27 43.46 27.14
CA ASP A 762 -4.53 43.03 27.76
C ASP A 762 -4.64 43.47 29.23
N LEU A 763 -3.53 43.52 29.99
CA LEU A 763 -3.46 44.26 31.25
C LEU A 763 -3.80 45.75 31.03
N ARG A 764 -3.28 46.38 29.97
CA ARG A 764 -3.66 47.76 29.61
C ARG A 764 -5.14 47.91 29.23
N ARG A 765 -5.77 46.88 28.67
CA ARG A 765 -7.22 46.85 28.38
C ARG A 765 -8.06 46.64 29.64
N ALA A 766 -7.61 45.80 30.57
CA ALA A 766 -8.23 45.61 31.88
C ALA A 766 -8.20 46.91 32.70
N LEU A 767 -7.03 47.52 32.86
CA LEU A 767 -6.86 48.82 33.55
C LEU A 767 -7.67 49.96 32.90
N ARG A 768 -7.87 49.91 31.56
CA ARG A 768 -8.75 50.84 30.83
C ARG A 768 -10.25 50.53 30.96
N LYS A 769 -10.63 49.33 31.40
CA LYS A 769 -12.01 48.97 31.76
C LYS A 769 -12.34 49.40 33.19
N ASP A 770 -11.39 49.24 34.12
CA ASP A 770 -11.60 49.63 35.53
C ASP A 770 -11.60 51.15 35.70
N ASN A 771 -10.73 51.90 34.99
CA ASN A 771 -10.82 53.37 34.87
C ASN A 771 -12.04 53.87 34.03
N ARG A 772 -13.07 53.04 33.87
CA ARG A 772 -14.34 53.34 33.17
C ARG A 772 -15.57 52.77 33.90
N ARG A 773 -15.43 52.44 35.18
CA ARG A 773 -16.51 52.03 36.08
C ARG A 773 -16.69 53.04 37.22
#